data_AF-A0A8H5U0D3-F1
#
_entry.id   AF-A0A8H5U0D3-F1
#
_cell.length_a   1.000
_cell.length_b   1.000
_cell.length_c   1.000
_cell.angle_alpha   90.00
_cell.angle_beta   90.00
_cell.angle_gamma   90.00
#
_symmetry.space_group_name_H-M   'P 1'
#
loop_
_entity.id
_entity.type
_entity.pdbx_description
1 polymer ?
#
loop_
_entity_poly.entity_id
_entity_poly.type
_entity_poly.pdbx_seq_one_letter_code
_entity_poly.pdbx_strand_id
1 'polypeptide(L)'
;MDNINKAHKEGAVIGLYEVAGVGERLDIDVMLMTQPDTFNLFLIALMELQDMKKEEITWKPGPGYSFTSDDIMSWYQIAGIHGLPAEDWAGEEDRGKTKRDIARDGDGYCAHSTPTFALWHRPYLAMLEQTIFRQIDNIAKRFSESSEVSDEDKQKYKAAAKKFRLPYWDYFRPRGGPVTFPGVVDGTTTTAPYDFHAPRIFTEKRVMVKRLPDNKLIKMPNPFFQFEFDKSGSERIDWRYSKLDLNRLRDAKSRTCRHGGSEPENTILLNRLLNSVREDQTRVCLALIEDKAYSNFKAFSTDGVMDPNLDPIKALRSSTGSIEGFHNDYHGHIGGFAGDPKDKLRGGHMGSVPVAGFDPIFWIHHCQIDRILAIWQAANSDDGDKHWFNELAGAEFQALGDASLHPFRKWPIKPAKEDRYWTSDSAKYTDAFGYTYSETAGGRKGDQVRNEFTRKYGWSRRLDVNEDIGVPPEDMQPLDVSKAQVFHGLPSKDLFRPLIPPSIQPSKEQIFLAASTPSSEFSQEWYIDVVVERMALNGSYTIFYIIGDVDGHSGMEWSSLPGFVGVSHIFTSSSEICENCADHARQVQLVTSTTPMTSLLLDYVKIRQLGSLAPRDVERFLIENLKWRVQTIDGKVIDPRDLDRHHTMKLGISRKIAPMPGQDGEVRYTFHPEIIDTIINNSSPEMTSLTTHPLSKQLTPTSNQEIAMDRPKGLDRTDLYADKLAELVTQNVSNPLPAENAINARLTGIDGTGTAILASKIKTTSNDFGGFALVVQDDAKYNDFHWLQFITRQLVVDDAAKTGSLVNKASTPAYQLVDATGEVKDFASGAGASNWNTCWGVDSALTKGWFADTYEFAKSDDLKITAILDPPSVLMGKIPGSLQKEYKDAPDGLVNMKTELADSQGISRAYFSDYLLKKVDGDRYRIYARFDLTLTWNAREADKKNFTLNTLASTETNALLACHMAALRHVTTPGDGTAGNESFETFRSKII
;
A
#
# COMPACT_ATOMS: atom_id res chain seq x y z
N MET A 1 -46.54 -5.24 11.03
CA MET A 1 -46.39 -4.75 9.64
C MET A 1 -46.88 -3.32 9.47
N ASP A 2 -48.11 -2.98 9.86
CA ASP A 2 -48.68 -1.64 9.62
C ASP A 2 -47.84 -0.48 10.18
N ASN A 3 -47.20 -0.65 11.34
CA ASN A 3 -46.27 0.35 11.89
C ASN A 3 -45.03 0.53 10.98
N ILE A 4 -44.42 -0.55 10.49
CA ILE A 4 -43.33 -0.49 9.49
C ILE A 4 -43.81 0.18 8.20
N ASN A 5 -45.01 -0.14 7.71
CA ASN A 5 -45.58 0.47 6.50
C ASN A 5 -45.88 1.97 6.65
N LYS A 6 -46.05 2.47 7.88
CA LYS A 6 -46.16 3.90 8.19
C LYS A 6 -44.78 4.53 8.34
N ALA A 7 -43.91 3.97 9.19
CA ALA A 7 -42.54 4.43 9.42
C ALA A 7 -41.74 4.57 8.10
N HIS A 8 -41.88 3.58 7.20
CA HIS A 8 -41.26 3.60 5.88
C HIS A 8 -41.75 4.76 4.99
N LYS A 9 -43.03 5.16 5.06
CA LYS A 9 -43.54 6.30 4.29
C LYS A 9 -43.00 7.63 4.79
N GLU A 10 -42.84 7.76 6.10
CA GLU A 10 -42.31 8.99 6.70
C GLU A 10 -40.78 9.10 6.59
N GLY A 11 -40.05 8.01 6.32
CA GLY A 11 -38.58 7.97 6.41
C GLY A 11 -38.05 7.80 7.84
N ALA A 12 -38.75 7.03 8.68
CA ALA A 12 -38.46 6.84 10.11
C ALA A 12 -38.03 5.41 10.47
N VAL A 13 -37.29 5.28 11.57
CA VAL A 13 -36.69 4.04 12.07
C VAL A 13 -37.52 3.47 13.22
N ILE A 14 -37.90 2.20 13.08
CA ILE A 14 -38.68 1.39 14.03
C ILE A 14 -37.98 0.06 14.38
N GLY A 15 -37.10 -0.45 13.51
CA GLY A 15 -36.50 -1.77 13.68
C GLY A 15 -37.50 -2.92 13.53
N LEU A 16 -37.18 -4.08 14.09
CA LEU A 16 -37.92 -5.33 13.91
C LEU A 16 -38.56 -5.91 15.18
N TYR A 17 -38.33 -5.32 16.36
CA TYR A 17 -38.77 -5.87 17.64
C TYR A 17 -40.29 -6.19 17.68
N GLU A 18 -41.14 -5.24 17.27
CA GLU A 18 -42.61 -5.42 17.23
C GLU A 18 -43.11 -6.53 16.28
N VAL A 19 -42.33 -6.90 15.26
CA VAL A 19 -42.79 -7.76 14.15
C VAL A 19 -42.08 -9.11 14.03
N ALA A 20 -40.91 -9.24 14.66
CA ALA A 20 -40.06 -10.43 14.59
C ALA A 20 -39.23 -10.66 15.88
N GLY A 21 -39.52 -9.94 16.98
CA GLY A 21 -38.81 -10.06 18.25
C GLY A 21 -37.33 -9.68 18.17
N VAL A 22 -36.51 -10.23 19.08
CA VAL A 22 -35.05 -10.21 18.98
C VAL A 22 -34.60 -11.44 18.20
N GLY A 23 -33.78 -11.25 17.16
CA GLY A 23 -33.20 -12.32 16.35
C GLY A 23 -31.71 -12.12 16.10
N GLU A 24 -30.97 -13.20 15.91
CA GLU A 24 -29.53 -13.13 15.65
C GLU A 24 -29.24 -12.62 14.23
N ARG A 25 -28.38 -11.60 14.12
CA ARG A 25 -27.63 -11.33 12.89
C ARG A 25 -26.51 -12.37 12.80
N LEU A 26 -26.37 -13.02 11.65
CA LEU A 26 -25.42 -14.11 11.41
C LEU A 26 -24.30 -13.69 10.44
N ASP A 27 -23.17 -14.38 10.47
CA ASP A 27 -22.19 -14.28 9.38
C ASP A 27 -22.84 -14.70 8.05
N ILE A 28 -22.47 -14.02 6.96
CA ILE A 28 -23.13 -14.18 5.66
C ILE A 28 -22.97 -15.58 5.07
N ASP A 29 -21.83 -16.26 5.29
CA ASP A 29 -21.62 -17.64 4.83
C ASP A 29 -22.37 -18.64 5.72
N VAL A 30 -22.48 -18.36 7.03
CA VAL A 30 -23.36 -19.12 7.95
C VAL A 30 -24.82 -18.98 7.52
N MET A 31 -25.29 -17.77 7.18
CA MET A 31 -26.67 -17.52 6.73
C MET A 31 -26.98 -18.24 5.41
N LEU A 32 -26.04 -18.21 4.46
CA LEU A 32 -26.14 -18.93 3.17
C LEU A 32 -26.34 -20.44 3.34
N MET A 33 -25.69 -21.04 4.34
CA MET A 33 -25.75 -22.47 4.61
C MET A 33 -26.94 -22.88 5.49
N THR A 34 -27.31 -22.06 6.47
CA THR A 34 -28.32 -22.40 7.50
C THR A 34 -29.71 -21.83 7.25
N GLN A 35 -29.83 -20.75 6.46
CA GLN A 35 -31.10 -20.09 6.15
C GLN A 35 -31.30 -19.83 4.63
N PRO A 36 -31.11 -20.83 3.75
CA PRO A 36 -31.10 -20.62 2.29
C PRO A 36 -32.40 -20.02 1.74
N ASP A 37 -33.58 -20.34 2.31
CA ASP A 37 -34.85 -19.76 1.88
C ASP A 37 -34.98 -18.29 2.28
N THR A 38 -34.50 -17.93 3.48
CA THR A 38 -34.44 -16.52 3.94
C THR A 38 -33.44 -15.72 3.10
N PHE A 39 -32.31 -16.33 2.74
CA PHE A 39 -31.34 -15.72 1.83
C PHE A 39 -31.90 -15.57 0.40
N ASN A 40 -32.71 -16.51 -0.08
CA ASN A 40 -33.40 -16.40 -1.37
C ASN A 40 -34.39 -15.23 -1.40
N LEU A 41 -35.18 -15.06 -0.33
CA LEU A 41 -36.07 -13.89 -0.18
C LEU A 41 -35.26 -12.58 -0.11
N PHE A 42 -34.11 -12.59 0.59
CA PHE A 42 -33.22 -11.43 0.71
C PHE A 42 -32.59 -11.02 -0.65
N LEU A 43 -32.15 -11.98 -1.47
CA LEU A 43 -31.67 -11.70 -2.83
C LEU A 43 -32.75 -11.02 -3.69
N ILE A 44 -33.99 -11.52 -3.67
CA ILE A 44 -35.11 -10.90 -4.39
C ILE A 44 -35.42 -9.50 -3.82
N ALA A 45 -35.37 -9.32 -2.50
CA ALA A 45 -35.58 -8.03 -1.85
C ALA A 45 -34.54 -6.99 -2.26
N LEU A 46 -33.26 -7.36 -2.35
CA LEU A 46 -32.22 -6.45 -2.83
C LEU A 46 -32.39 -6.13 -4.32
N MET A 47 -32.75 -7.10 -5.18
CA MET A 47 -33.03 -6.85 -6.60
C MET A 47 -34.15 -5.81 -6.80
N GLU A 48 -35.20 -5.86 -5.97
CA GLU A 48 -36.30 -4.89 -6.03
C GLU A 48 -35.94 -3.54 -5.39
N LEU A 49 -35.19 -3.54 -4.28
CA LEU A 49 -34.75 -2.32 -3.57
C LEU A 49 -33.73 -1.51 -4.37
N GLN A 50 -32.92 -2.18 -5.19
CA GLN A 50 -31.94 -1.60 -6.13
C GLN A 50 -32.53 -1.33 -7.53
N ASP A 51 -33.84 -1.52 -7.75
CA ASP A 51 -34.53 -1.29 -9.05
C ASP A 51 -33.87 -2.00 -10.25
N MET A 52 -33.44 -3.26 -10.05
CA MET A 52 -32.66 -4.02 -11.03
C MET A 52 -33.49 -4.37 -12.29
N LYS A 53 -33.35 -3.56 -13.34
CA LYS A 53 -34.00 -3.78 -14.65
C LYS A 53 -33.16 -4.71 -15.54
N LYS A 54 -33.39 -6.02 -15.41
CA LYS A 54 -32.71 -7.09 -16.18
C LYS A 54 -33.74 -8.06 -16.75
N GLU A 55 -33.48 -8.65 -17.92
CA GLU A 55 -34.45 -9.47 -18.68
C GLU A 55 -34.94 -10.70 -17.89
N GLU A 56 -34.14 -11.22 -16.96
CA GLU A 56 -34.46 -12.38 -16.13
C GLU A 56 -35.38 -12.05 -14.94
N ILE A 57 -35.51 -10.75 -14.61
CA ILE A 57 -36.40 -10.22 -13.56
C ILE A 57 -37.76 -9.97 -14.21
N THR A 58 -38.51 -11.07 -14.37
CA THR A 58 -39.79 -11.09 -15.12
C THR A 58 -41.01 -10.68 -14.29
N TRP A 59 -40.84 -10.47 -12.98
CA TRP A 59 -41.91 -10.01 -12.08
C TRP A 59 -41.85 -8.49 -11.88
N LYS A 60 -42.88 -7.94 -11.22
CA LYS A 60 -42.88 -6.55 -10.73
C LYS A 60 -43.17 -6.52 -9.23
N PRO A 61 -42.67 -5.52 -8.49
CA PRO A 61 -43.11 -5.28 -7.13
C PRO A 61 -44.62 -4.94 -7.07
N GLY A 62 -45.25 -5.21 -5.93
CA GLY A 62 -46.64 -4.81 -5.71
C GLY A 62 -46.80 -3.29 -5.54
N PRO A 63 -48.03 -2.73 -5.69
CA PRO A 63 -48.28 -1.31 -5.42
C PRO A 63 -47.83 -0.90 -4.01
N GLY A 64 -46.97 0.12 -3.90
CA GLY A 64 -46.35 0.55 -2.64
C GLY A 64 -45.08 -0.21 -2.21
N TYR A 65 -44.57 -1.09 -3.07
CA TYR A 65 -43.34 -1.89 -2.86
C TYR A 65 -42.35 -1.77 -4.02
N SER A 66 -42.59 -0.85 -4.96
CA SER A 66 -41.58 -0.37 -5.91
C SER A 66 -40.62 0.56 -5.19
N PHE A 67 -39.43 0.74 -5.78
CA PHE A 67 -38.46 1.76 -5.37
C PHE A 67 -37.86 2.37 -6.66
N THR A 68 -38.05 3.67 -6.90
CA THR A 68 -37.18 4.44 -7.81
C THR A 68 -36.14 5.20 -6.99
N SER A 69 -35.19 5.89 -7.64
CA SER A 69 -34.24 6.77 -6.91
C SER A 69 -34.91 8.01 -6.27
N ASP A 70 -36.21 8.22 -6.50
CA ASP A 70 -37.04 9.27 -5.87
C ASP A 70 -37.78 8.75 -4.61
N ASP A 71 -37.97 7.43 -4.47
CA ASP A 71 -38.61 6.84 -3.28
C ASP A 71 -37.67 7.01 -2.08
N ILE A 72 -38.16 7.66 -1.01
CA ILE A 72 -37.38 8.03 0.18
C ILE A 72 -36.63 6.85 0.82
N MET A 73 -37.19 5.64 0.81
CA MET A 73 -36.57 4.43 1.37
C MET A 73 -36.03 3.48 0.27
N SER A 74 -35.67 4.00 -0.90
CA SER A 74 -34.96 3.25 -1.95
C SER A 74 -33.51 2.96 -1.56
N TRP A 75 -32.85 2.01 -2.25
CA TRP A 75 -31.40 1.81 -2.08
C TRP A 75 -30.62 3.10 -2.28
N TYR A 76 -30.96 3.88 -3.31
CA TYR A 76 -30.29 5.13 -3.64
C TYR A 76 -30.43 6.17 -2.53
N GLN A 77 -31.66 6.44 -2.08
CA GLN A 77 -31.91 7.46 -1.05
C GLN A 77 -31.33 7.05 0.31
N ILE A 78 -31.49 5.78 0.70
CA ILE A 78 -30.90 5.26 1.94
C ILE A 78 -29.38 5.37 1.90
N ALA A 79 -28.72 4.92 0.81
CA ALA A 79 -27.27 5.04 0.64
C ALA A 79 -26.77 6.50 0.63
N GLY A 80 -27.57 7.40 0.06
CA GLY A 80 -27.24 8.83 -0.07
C GLY A 80 -27.09 9.56 1.27
N ILE A 81 -27.70 9.08 2.36
CA ILE A 81 -27.54 9.67 3.71
C ILE A 81 -26.06 9.73 4.13
N HIS A 82 -25.25 8.75 3.71
CA HIS A 82 -23.83 8.68 4.09
C HIS A 82 -22.97 9.78 3.45
N GLY A 83 -23.43 10.46 2.40
CA GLY A 83 -22.60 11.40 1.64
C GLY A 83 -23.36 12.07 0.51
N LEU A 84 -22.95 11.82 -0.73
CA LEU A 84 -23.62 12.36 -1.92
C LEU A 84 -24.87 11.53 -2.25
N PRO A 85 -25.97 12.15 -2.75
CA PRO A 85 -26.07 13.53 -3.27
C PRO A 85 -26.28 14.64 -2.22
N ALA A 86 -26.14 14.37 -0.92
CA ALA A 86 -26.31 15.35 0.17
C ALA A 86 -27.70 16.03 0.18
N GLU A 87 -28.74 15.27 -0.14
CA GLU A 87 -30.14 15.72 -0.15
C GLU A 87 -30.76 15.81 1.28
N ASP A 88 -31.85 16.57 1.42
CA ASP A 88 -32.60 16.66 2.68
C ASP A 88 -33.36 15.35 2.95
N TRP A 89 -33.14 14.71 4.09
CA TRP A 89 -33.90 13.51 4.45
C TRP A 89 -35.30 13.89 4.92
N ALA A 90 -36.32 13.34 4.28
CA ALA A 90 -37.73 13.55 4.60
C ALA A 90 -38.20 15.02 4.67
N GLY A 91 -37.53 15.93 3.97
CA GLY A 91 -37.85 17.36 3.98
C GLY A 91 -37.45 18.11 5.25
N GLU A 92 -36.58 17.54 6.09
CA GLU A 92 -36.03 18.24 7.26
C GLU A 92 -34.84 19.13 6.86
N GLU A 93 -35.13 20.23 6.15
CA GLU A 93 -34.18 21.25 5.64
C GLU A 93 -33.12 21.70 6.66
N ASP A 94 -33.40 21.59 7.96
CA ASP A 94 -32.53 22.10 9.01
C ASP A 94 -31.43 21.12 9.43
N ARG A 95 -31.54 19.82 9.10
CA ARG A 95 -30.54 18.76 9.38
C ARG A 95 -30.01 18.70 10.83
N GLY A 96 -30.75 19.26 11.80
CA GLY A 96 -30.34 19.39 13.20
C GLY A 96 -29.71 20.73 13.60
N LYS A 97 -29.57 21.68 12.68
CA LYS A 97 -28.74 22.89 12.80
C LYS A 97 -29.55 24.14 12.43
N THR A 98 -29.03 25.36 12.68
CA THR A 98 -29.73 26.57 12.21
C THR A 98 -29.36 26.88 10.77
N LYS A 99 -30.22 27.62 10.04
CA LYS A 99 -29.89 28.10 8.68
C LYS A 99 -28.64 29.00 8.61
N ARG A 100 -28.13 29.48 9.76
CA ARG A 100 -26.86 30.21 9.85
C ARG A 100 -25.65 29.30 9.96
N ASP A 101 -25.82 28.13 10.57
CA ASP A 101 -24.79 27.10 10.70
C ASP A 101 -24.69 26.35 9.37
N ILE A 102 -25.80 25.87 8.81
CA ILE A 102 -25.86 25.24 7.47
C ILE A 102 -25.18 26.11 6.39
N ALA A 103 -25.41 27.43 6.41
CA ALA A 103 -24.79 28.38 5.47
C ALA A 103 -23.33 28.76 5.78
N ARG A 104 -22.76 28.26 6.89
CA ARG A 104 -21.38 28.45 7.34
C ARG A 104 -20.56 27.14 7.24
N ASP A 105 -21.23 25.99 7.23
CA ASP A 105 -20.63 24.74 7.72
C ASP A 105 -20.71 23.54 6.72
N GLY A 106 -21.87 23.17 6.14
CA GLY A 106 -21.95 22.12 5.10
C GLY A 106 -23.21 21.22 5.14
N ASP A 107 -23.14 20.04 4.51
CA ASP A 107 -24.33 19.26 4.12
C ASP A 107 -24.30 17.71 4.27
N GLY A 108 -23.26 17.08 4.82
CA GLY A 108 -23.22 15.61 5.06
C GLY A 108 -23.74 15.16 6.44
N TYR A 109 -24.47 14.03 6.53
CA TYR A 109 -25.00 13.50 7.81
C TYR A 109 -24.04 12.57 8.59
N CYS A 110 -23.10 11.89 7.93
CA CYS A 110 -22.34 10.80 8.56
C CYS A 110 -21.40 11.29 9.68
N ALA A 111 -21.51 10.68 10.86
CA ALA A 111 -20.64 10.97 11.99
C ALA A 111 -19.33 10.18 11.85
N HIS A 112 -18.19 10.89 11.79
CA HIS A 112 -16.83 10.34 11.73
C HIS A 112 -15.86 11.18 12.57
N SER A 113 -14.78 10.58 13.09
CA SER A 113 -13.87 11.11 14.13
C SER A 113 -14.62 11.74 15.31
N THR A 114 -15.71 11.09 15.72
CA THR A 114 -16.53 11.48 16.87
C THR A 114 -16.97 10.23 17.63
N PRO A 115 -17.12 10.25 18.98
CA PRO A 115 -17.56 9.09 19.75
C PRO A 115 -18.95 8.54 19.39
N THR A 116 -19.72 9.28 18.58
CA THR A 116 -21.01 8.85 18.05
C THR A 116 -20.90 7.99 16.79
N PHE A 117 -19.72 7.88 16.14
CA PHE A 117 -19.47 7.16 14.87
C PHE A 117 -20.23 5.83 14.75
N ALA A 118 -19.92 4.86 15.61
CA ALA A 118 -20.49 3.52 15.50
C ALA A 118 -21.99 3.48 15.89
N LEU A 119 -22.44 4.42 16.74
CA LEU A 119 -23.83 4.53 17.17
C LEU A 119 -24.72 5.29 16.19
N TRP A 120 -24.14 6.13 15.32
CA TRP A 120 -24.83 6.71 14.16
C TRP A 120 -25.13 5.62 13.10
N HIS A 121 -24.17 4.73 12.86
CA HIS A 121 -24.33 3.62 11.91
C HIS A 121 -25.32 2.54 12.39
N ARG A 122 -25.61 2.43 13.68
CA ARG A 122 -26.56 1.45 14.24
C ARG A 122 -28.03 1.64 13.79
N PRO A 123 -28.70 2.80 14.01
CA PRO A 123 -30.03 3.04 13.48
C PRO A 123 -30.05 3.12 11.94
N TYR A 124 -28.92 3.46 11.30
CA TYR A 124 -28.77 3.42 9.84
C TYR A 124 -28.91 1.98 9.30
N LEU A 125 -28.20 1.02 9.90
CA LEU A 125 -28.35 -0.42 9.61
C LEU A 125 -29.77 -0.90 9.88
N ALA A 126 -30.38 -0.50 11.01
CA ALA A 126 -31.75 -0.86 11.35
C ALA A 126 -32.79 -0.30 10.34
N MET A 127 -32.52 0.88 9.75
CA MET A 127 -33.37 1.50 8.73
C MET A 127 -33.35 0.75 7.39
N LEU A 128 -32.18 0.22 6.99
CA LEU A 128 -32.12 -0.68 5.84
C LEU A 128 -32.75 -2.04 6.17
N GLU A 129 -32.44 -2.61 7.34
CA GLU A 129 -32.92 -3.92 7.79
C GLU A 129 -34.46 -4.01 7.85
N GLN A 130 -35.13 -3.00 8.42
CA GLN A 130 -36.60 -2.93 8.43
C GLN A 130 -37.20 -2.80 7.00
N THR A 131 -36.46 -2.16 6.08
CA THR A 131 -36.91 -1.89 4.70
C THR A 131 -36.78 -3.15 3.84
N ILE A 132 -35.66 -3.87 3.97
CA ILE A 132 -35.48 -5.22 3.42
C ILE A 132 -36.53 -6.17 3.98
N PHE A 133 -36.74 -6.19 5.31
CA PHE A 133 -37.74 -7.06 5.95
C PHE A 133 -39.16 -6.80 5.42
N ARG A 134 -39.55 -5.52 5.25
CA ARG A 134 -40.83 -5.14 4.62
C ARG A 134 -40.98 -5.74 3.22
N GLN A 135 -39.90 -5.75 2.43
CA GLN A 135 -39.90 -6.33 1.09
C GLN A 135 -39.92 -7.87 1.14
N ILE A 136 -39.17 -8.50 2.04
CA ILE A 136 -39.14 -9.95 2.27
C ILE A 136 -40.53 -10.49 2.65
N ASP A 137 -41.26 -9.79 3.55
CA ASP A 137 -42.63 -10.13 3.92
C ASP A 137 -43.59 -10.05 2.71
N ASN A 138 -43.42 -9.03 1.86
CA ASN A 138 -44.16 -8.88 0.60
C ASN A 138 -43.83 -9.95 -0.45
N ILE A 139 -42.56 -10.34 -0.59
CA ILE A 139 -42.10 -11.39 -1.51
C ILE A 139 -42.64 -12.75 -1.05
N ALA A 140 -42.54 -13.07 0.25
CA ALA A 140 -43.11 -14.28 0.83
C ALA A 140 -44.64 -14.33 0.69
N LYS A 141 -45.32 -13.18 0.81
CA LYS A 141 -46.74 -13.06 0.47
C LYS A 141 -47.00 -13.42 -1.00
N ARG A 142 -46.26 -12.83 -1.96
CA ARG A 142 -46.40 -13.12 -3.40
C ARG A 142 -46.13 -14.58 -3.76
N PHE A 143 -45.12 -15.22 -3.17
CA PHE A 143 -44.93 -16.68 -3.29
C PHE A 143 -46.16 -17.45 -2.77
N SER A 144 -46.78 -17.00 -1.68
CA SER A 144 -47.96 -17.66 -1.12
C SER A 144 -49.27 -17.43 -1.88
N GLU A 145 -49.32 -16.42 -2.75
CA GLU A 145 -50.46 -16.13 -3.63
C GLU A 145 -50.30 -16.77 -5.03
N SER A 146 -49.11 -17.28 -5.37
CA SER A 146 -48.83 -17.93 -6.65
C SER A 146 -49.40 -19.35 -6.73
N SER A 147 -50.02 -19.67 -7.87
CA SER A 147 -50.50 -21.01 -8.21
C SER A 147 -49.41 -21.97 -8.69
N GLU A 148 -48.21 -21.48 -9.01
CA GLU A 148 -47.06 -22.32 -9.42
C GLU A 148 -46.23 -22.83 -8.22
N VAL A 149 -46.52 -22.38 -7.00
CA VAL A 149 -45.73 -22.68 -5.78
C VAL A 149 -46.40 -23.80 -4.97
N SER A 150 -45.63 -24.78 -4.50
CA SER A 150 -46.14 -25.85 -3.64
C SER A 150 -46.59 -25.32 -2.29
N ASP A 151 -47.65 -25.87 -1.68
CA ASP A 151 -48.14 -25.38 -0.38
C ASP A 151 -47.10 -25.55 0.75
N GLU A 152 -46.16 -26.49 0.60
CA GLU A 152 -44.97 -26.62 1.44
C GLU A 152 -44.04 -25.40 1.28
N ASP A 153 -43.61 -25.06 0.06
CA ASP A 153 -42.81 -23.84 -0.21
C ASP A 153 -43.54 -22.57 0.26
N LYS A 154 -44.87 -22.49 0.12
CA LYS A 154 -45.67 -21.34 0.61
C LYS A 154 -45.59 -21.17 2.13
N GLN A 155 -45.62 -22.26 2.90
CA GLN A 155 -45.41 -22.20 4.36
C GLN A 155 -43.94 -21.92 4.68
N LYS A 156 -43.01 -22.56 3.95
CA LYS A 156 -41.57 -22.40 4.09
C LYS A 156 -41.13 -20.94 3.96
N TYR A 157 -41.58 -20.22 2.93
CA TYR A 157 -41.25 -18.81 2.75
C TYR A 157 -41.88 -17.89 3.79
N LYS A 158 -43.11 -18.18 4.27
CA LYS A 158 -43.71 -17.42 5.38
C LYS A 158 -42.90 -17.55 6.68
N ALA A 159 -42.42 -18.75 6.98
CA ALA A 159 -41.54 -18.98 8.13
C ALA A 159 -40.15 -18.35 7.92
N ALA A 160 -39.57 -18.49 6.72
CA ALA A 160 -38.26 -17.93 6.37
C ALA A 160 -38.23 -16.39 6.48
N ALA A 161 -39.31 -15.71 6.07
CA ALA A 161 -39.42 -14.26 6.14
C ALA A 161 -39.23 -13.71 7.57
N LYS A 162 -39.80 -14.37 8.58
CA LYS A 162 -39.70 -13.92 9.98
C LYS A 162 -38.31 -14.12 10.61
N LYS A 163 -37.48 -15.00 10.03
CA LYS A 163 -36.10 -15.21 10.46
C LYS A 163 -35.13 -14.12 9.97
N PHE A 164 -35.51 -13.31 8.99
CA PHE A 164 -34.57 -12.36 8.39
C PHE A 164 -33.99 -11.38 9.43
N ARG A 165 -32.67 -11.28 9.42
CA ARG A 165 -31.85 -10.20 9.98
C ARG A 165 -30.71 -9.92 9.00
N LEU A 166 -30.18 -8.71 9.01
CA LEU A 166 -29.08 -8.29 8.15
C LEU A 166 -27.80 -9.04 8.55
N PRO A 167 -27.18 -9.85 7.67
CA PRO A 167 -25.96 -10.57 8.03
C PRO A 167 -24.75 -9.63 8.17
N TYR A 168 -23.72 -10.10 8.86
CA TYR A 168 -22.40 -9.47 8.91
C TYR A 168 -21.38 -10.29 8.10
N TRP A 169 -20.20 -9.74 7.85
CA TRP A 169 -19.07 -10.48 7.27
C TRP A 169 -18.00 -10.66 8.33
N ASP A 170 -17.75 -11.90 8.75
CA ASP A 170 -16.58 -12.21 9.56
C ASP A 170 -15.31 -12.23 8.69
N TYR A 171 -14.48 -11.19 8.80
CA TYR A 171 -13.19 -11.09 8.11
C TYR A 171 -12.23 -12.21 8.52
N PHE A 172 -12.38 -12.72 9.74
CA PHE A 172 -11.42 -13.61 10.39
C PHE A 172 -11.84 -15.08 10.35
N ARG A 173 -13.05 -15.39 9.86
CA ARG A 173 -13.48 -16.76 9.54
C ARG A 173 -12.69 -17.30 8.33
N PRO A 174 -11.98 -18.45 8.45
CA PRO A 174 -11.32 -19.09 7.31
C PRO A 174 -12.35 -19.67 6.34
N ARG A 175 -12.03 -19.66 5.04
CA ARG A 175 -12.90 -20.10 3.94
C ARG A 175 -12.23 -21.10 3.01
N GLY A 176 -10.90 -21.09 2.93
CA GLY A 176 -10.09 -22.11 2.26
C GLY A 176 -8.96 -22.65 3.16
N GLY A 177 -8.18 -23.58 2.62
CA GLY A 177 -6.93 -24.06 3.21
C GLY A 177 -5.72 -23.24 2.71
N PRO A 178 -4.55 -23.84 2.46
CA PRO A 178 -3.33 -23.08 2.22
C PRO A 178 -3.40 -22.08 1.05
N VAL A 179 -2.96 -20.85 1.32
CA VAL A 179 -2.98 -19.70 0.39
C VAL A 179 -1.61 -19.03 0.37
N THR A 180 -1.17 -18.63 -0.83
CA THR A 180 0.12 -17.95 -1.05
C THR A 180 -0.11 -16.52 -1.54
N PHE A 181 0.52 -15.56 -0.87
CA PHE A 181 0.44 -14.12 -1.15
C PHE A 181 1.86 -13.50 -1.11
N PRO A 182 2.06 -12.23 -1.53
CA PRO A 182 3.37 -11.57 -1.39
C PRO A 182 3.83 -11.55 0.07
N GLY A 183 5.08 -11.92 0.30
CA GLY A 183 5.67 -12.08 1.63
C GLY A 183 7.13 -12.49 1.53
N VAL A 184 7.85 -12.62 2.64
CA VAL A 184 9.32 -12.78 2.61
C VAL A 184 9.84 -14.19 2.86
N VAL A 185 8.99 -15.14 3.31
CA VAL A 185 9.42 -16.50 3.69
C VAL A 185 9.96 -17.29 2.49
N ASP A 186 9.19 -17.33 1.40
CA ASP A 186 9.47 -18.11 0.19
C ASP A 186 9.98 -17.16 -0.92
N GLY A 187 11.03 -16.40 -0.58
CA GLY A 187 11.69 -15.41 -1.45
C GLY A 187 10.91 -14.11 -1.63
N THR A 188 9.81 -14.17 -2.39
CA THR A 188 8.88 -13.04 -2.63
C THR A 188 7.42 -13.40 -2.36
N THR A 189 7.18 -14.58 -1.78
CA THR A 189 5.86 -15.02 -1.33
C THR A 189 5.89 -15.55 0.10
N THR A 190 4.71 -15.73 0.70
CA THR A 190 4.54 -16.43 1.98
C THR A 190 3.22 -17.21 1.93
N THR A 191 3.22 -18.39 2.53
CA THR A 191 2.06 -19.29 2.53
C THR A 191 1.46 -19.44 3.93
N ALA A 192 0.21 -19.00 4.11
CA ALA A 192 -0.58 -19.27 5.31
C ALA A 192 -1.38 -20.58 5.15
N PRO A 193 -1.72 -21.30 6.24
CA PRO A 193 -2.43 -22.59 6.17
C PRO A 193 -3.93 -22.47 5.86
N TYR A 194 -4.51 -21.26 5.91
CA TYR A 194 -5.93 -20.99 5.68
C TYR A 194 -6.13 -19.72 4.85
N ASP A 195 -7.15 -19.73 3.99
CA ASP A 195 -7.54 -18.60 3.14
C ASP A 195 -8.69 -17.81 3.77
N PHE A 196 -8.52 -16.50 3.88
CA PHE A 196 -9.47 -15.54 4.44
C PHE A 196 -10.07 -14.60 3.37
N HIS A 197 -10.16 -15.06 2.13
CA HIS A 197 -10.78 -14.36 1.00
C HIS A 197 -12.17 -13.74 1.32
N ALA A 198 -12.59 -12.77 0.51
CA ALA A 198 -13.94 -12.22 0.62
C ALA A 198 -15.00 -13.31 0.39
N PRO A 199 -16.14 -13.32 1.13
CA PRO A 199 -17.26 -14.23 0.91
C PRO A 199 -17.64 -14.32 -0.57
N ARG A 200 -17.82 -15.54 -1.08
CA ARG A 200 -18.01 -15.81 -2.51
C ARG A 200 -19.16 -14.98 -3.10
N ILE A 201 -20.19 -14.70 -2.30
CA ILE A 201 -21.36 -13.89 -2.65
C ILE A 201 -21.04 -12.44 -3.07
N PHE A 202 -19.91 -11.86 -2.66
CA PHE A 202 -19.49 -10.53 -3.13
C PHE A 202 -18.78 -10.55 -4.49
N THR A 203 -18.32 -11.73 -4.93
CA THR A 203 -17.38 -11.90 -6.07
C THR A 203 -18.02 -12.58 -7.30
N GLU A 204 -19.21 -13.16 -7.14
CA GLU A 204 -19.91 -13.84 -8.23
C GLU A 204 -20.91 -12.92 -8.91
N LYS A 205 -20.65 -12.57 -10.17
CA LYS A 205 -21.49 -11.71 -11.03
C LYS A 205 -22.95 -12.18 -11.16
N ARG A 206 -23.19 -13.49 -10.95
CA ARG A 206 -24.50 -14.15 -11.06
C ARG A 206 -24.62 -15.30 -10.06
N VAL A 207 -25.81 -15.46 -9.49
CA VAL A 207 -26.17 -16.48 -8.48
C VAL A 207 -27.44 -17.23 -8.86
N MET A 208 -27.70 -18.37 -8.24
CA MET A 208 -28.93 -19.14 -8.44
C MET A 208 -30.03 -18.67 -7.47
N VAL A 209 -31.22 -18.36 -7.98
CA VAL A 209 -32.36 -17.86 -7.21
C VAL A 209 -33.62 -18.62 -7.61
N LYS A 210 -34.38 -19.12 -6.63
CA LYS A 210 -35.78 -19.55 -6.84
C LYS A 210 -36.62 -18.29 -7.00
N ARG A 211 -36.98 -17.93 -8.23
CA ARG A 211 -37.61 -16.63 -8.55
C ARG A 211 -39.13 -16.58 -8.30
N LEU A 212 -39.69 -15.37 -8.33
CA LEU A 212 -41.12 -15.16 -8.52
C LEU A 212 -41.53 -15.28 -10.02
N PRO A 213 -42.77 -15.69 -10.33
CA PRO A 213 -43.78 -16.27 -9.43
C PRO A 213 -43.62 -17.80 -9.29
N ASP A 214 -42.71 -18.41 -10.05
CA ASP A 214 -42.75 -19.83 -10.41
C ASP A 214 -41.85 -20.76 -9.58
N ASN A 215 -41.14 -20.21 -8.58
CA ASN A 215 -40.20 -20.92 -7.71
C ASN A 215 -39.05 -21.62 -8.44
N LYS A 216 -38.87 -21.40 -9.75
CA LYS A 216 -37.85 -22.09 -10.56
C LYS A 216 -36.47 -21.55 -10.19
N LEU A 217 -35.55 -22.45 -9.86
CA LEU A 217 -34.15 -22.12 -9.54
C LEU A 217 -33.41 -21.74 -10.83
N ILE A 218 -33.20 -20.44 -11.06
CA ILE A 218 -32.57 -19.91 -12.26
C ILE A 218 -31.32 -19.08 -11.94
N LYS A 219 -30.40 -18.96 -12.91
CA LYS A 219 -29.19 -18.15 -12.77
C LYS A 219 -29.51 -16.68 -13.00
N MET A 220 -29.56 -15.88 -11.95
CA MET A 220 -29.88 -14.44 -11.98
C MET A 220 -28.64 -13.56 -11.80
N PRO A 221 -28.70 -12.27 -12.15
CA PRO A 221 -27.74 -11.25 -11.68
C PRO A 221 -27.62 -11.25 -10.15
N ASN A 222 -26.48 -10.84 -9.60
CA ASN A 222 -26.26 -10.81 -8.15
C ASN A 222 -26.28 -9.38 -7.58
N PRO A 223 -27.24 -9.01 -6.71
CA PRO A 223 -27.32 -7.68 -6.11
C PRO A 223 -26.25 -7.39 -5.04
N PHE A 224 -25.40 -8.37 -4.68
CA PHE A 224 -24.22 -8.16 -3.83
C PHE A 224 -22.93 -7.83 -4.60
N PHE A 225 -22.94 -8.01 -5.91
CA PHE A 225 -21.73 -7.90 -6.74
C PHE A 225 -21.32 -6.44 -6.99
N GLN A 226 -22.30 -5.61 -7.35
CA GLN A 226 -22.19 -4.16 -7.52
C GLN A 226 -23.61 -3.56 -7.47
N PHE A 227 -23.75 -2.29 -7.07
CA PHE A 227 -24.96 -1.52 -7.38
C PHE A 227 -24.82 -0.88 -8.76
N GLU A 228 -25.93 -0.70 -9.49
CA GLU A 228 -25.98 0.00 -10.77
C GLU A 228 -26.84 1.27 -10.62
N PHE A 229 -26.26 2.43 -10.95
CA PHE A 229 -26.96 3.71 -10.86
C PHE A 229 -27.91 3.89 -12.04
N ASP A 230 -29.13 4.35 -11.78
CA ASP A 230 -29.96 4.92 -12.83
C ASP A 230 -29.39 6.26 -13.30
N LYS A 231 -29.78 6.71 -14.50
CA LYS A 231 -29.28 7.97 -15.05
C LYS A 231 -29.64 9.15 -14.13
N SER A 232 -30.87 9.16 -13.62
CA SER A 232 -31.45 10.18 -12.74
C SER A 232 -30.72 10.33 -11.41
N GLY A 233 -30.38 9.23 -10.72
CA GLY A 233 -29.58 9.27 -9.51
C GLY A 233 -28.11 9.61 -9.78
N SER A 234 -27.54 9.09 -10.87
CA SER A 234 -26.16 9.41 -11.27
C SER A 234 -25.97 10.91 -11.61
N GLU A 235 -26.96 11.56 -12.22
CA GLU A 235 -26.93 12.99 -12.54
C GLU A 235 -27.17 13.92 -11.31
N ARG A 236 -27.68 13.39 -10.19
CA ARG A 236 -27.82 14.14 -8.91
C ARG A 236 -26.55 14.12 -8.05
N ILE A 237 -25.69 13.12 -8.21
CA ILE A 237 -24.40 13.05 -7.51
C ILE A 237 -23.40 14.01 -8.17
N ASP A 238 -22.91 15.01 -7.43
CA ASP A 238 -21.76 15.80 -7.90
C ASP A 238 -20.46 15.01 -7.72
N TRP A 239 -20.20 14.15 -8.70
CA TRP A 239 -19.05 13.26 -8.74
C TRP A 239 -17.69 13.96 -8.58
N ARG A 240 -17.59 15.28 -8.80
CA ARG A 240 -16.34 16.05 -8.56
C ARG A 240 -15.86 15.90 -7.12
N TYR A 241 -16.77 15.80 -6.17
CA TYR A 241 -16.48 15.67 -4.75
C TYR A 241 -16.36 14.22 -4.26
N SER A 242 -16.64 13.22 -5.13
CA SER A 242 -16.39 11.81 -4.80
C SER A 242 -14.91 11.46 -4.61
N LYS A 243 -13.98 12.33 -5.04
CA LYS A 243 -12.52 12.12 -5.05
C LYS A 243 -12.05 10.82 -5.74
N LEU A 244 -12.92 10.11 -6.45
CA LEU A 244 -12.53 9.01 -7.33
C LEU A 244 -11.91 9.59 -8.61
N ASP A 245 -10.88 8.94 -9.16
CA ASP A 245 -10.34 9.32 -10.47
C ASP A 245 -11.30 8.92 -11.61
N LEU A 246 -12.29 9.77 -11.88
CA LEU A 246 -13.31 9.58 -12.91
C LEU A 246 -12.75 9.51 -14.33
N ASN A 247 -11.53 10.00 -14.59
CA ASN A 247 -10.92 9.96 -15.93
C ASN A 247 -10.52 8.53 -16.31
N ARG A 248 -10.02 7.78 -15.32
CA ARG A 248 -9.71 6.35 -15.44
C ARG A 248 -10.94 5.49 -15.08
N LEU A 249 -11.63 5.76 -13.97
CA LEU A 249 -12.86 5.10 -13.50
C LEU A 249 -14.12 5.54 -14.26
N ARG A 250 -14.14 5.37 -15.59
CA ARG A 250 -15.24 5.80 -16.47
C ARG A 250 -16.61 5.21 -16.10
N ASP A 251 -16.62 4.01 -15.52
CA ASP A 251 -17.83 3.31 -15.09
C ASP A 251 -18.29 3.66 -13.67
N ALA A 252 -17.51 4.41 -12.87
CA ALA A 252 -17.88 4.67 -11.46
C ALA A 252 -19.18 5.47 -11.30
N LYS A 253 -19.61 6.17 -12.36
CA LYS A 253 -20.89 6.86 -12.43
C LYS A 253 -22.08 5.95 -12.76
N SER A 254 -21.85 4.76 -13.31
CA SER A 254 -22.90 3.82 -13.74
C SER A 254 -23.00 2.58 -12.85
N ARG A 255 -21.93 2.24 -12.12
CA ARG A 255 -21.91 1.13 -11.15
C ARG A 255 -20.91 1.37 -10.02
N THR A 256 -21.14 0.73 -8.87
CA THR A 256 -20.10 0.62 -7.83
C THR A 256 -19.01 -0.36 -8.28
N CYS A 257 -17.82 -0.21 -7.71
CA CYS A 257 -16.66 -1.02 -8.08
C CYS A 257 -15.67 -1.16 -6.92
N ARG A 258 -14.88 -2.24 -6.95
CA ARG A 258 -13.90 -2.63 -5.93
C ARG A 258 -12.59 -2.99 -6.64
N HIS A 259 -11.47 -2.43 -6.19
CA HIS A 259 -10.17 -2.53 -6.90
C HIS A 259 -10.27 -2.12 -8.39
N GLY A 260 -11.12 -1.12 -8.69
CA GLY A 260 -11.19 -0.45 -9.99
C GLY A 260 -12.19 -1.00 -11.00
N GLY A 261 -13.05 -1.93 -10.59
CA GLY A 261 -13.99 -2.66 -11.46
C GLY A 261 -14.71 -3.78 -10.69
N SER A 262 -15.09 -4.85 -11.39
CA SER A 262 -15.77 -6.01 -10.80
C SER A 262 -15.32 -7.36 -11.38
N GLU A 263 -14.27 -7.39 -12.20
CA GLU A 263 -13.84 -8.59 -12.94
C GLU A 263 -12.88 -9.49 -12.11
N PRO A 264 -12.59 -10.74 -12.53
CA PRO A 264 -11.88 -11.72 -11.69
C PRO A 264 -10.49 -11.28 -11.20
N GLU A 265 -9.75 -10.50 -11.98
CA GLU A 265 -8.48 -9.89 -11.61
C GLU A 265 -8.59 -9.02 -10.35
N ASN A 266 -9.68 -8.25 -10.21
CA ASN A 266 -9.92 -7.41 -9.04
C ASN A 266 -10.28 -8.23 -7.80
N THR A 267 -10.96 -9.37 -8.00
CA THR A 267 -11.20 -10.34 -6.92
C THR A 267 -9.88 -10.96 -6.42
N ILE A 268 -8.93 -11.20 -7.33
CA ILE A 268 -7.58 -11.68 -6.96
C ILE A 268 -6.83 -10.64 -6.12
N LEU A 269 -6.88 -9.36 -6.50
CA LEU A 269 -6.25 -8.27 -5.75
C LEU A 269 -6.86 -8.11 -4.35
N LEU A 270 -8.20 -8.06 -4.26
CA LEU A 270 -8.93 -8.01 -2.99
C LEU A 270 -8.57 -9.20 -2.09
N ASN A 271 -8.63 -10.43 -2.60
CA ASN A 271 -8.36 -11.62 -1.81
C ASN A 271 -6.89 -11.74 -1.40
N ARG A 272 -5.95 -11.30 -2.25
CA ARG A 272 -4.52 -11.22 -1.91
C ARG A 272 -4.29 -10.24 -0.75
N LEU A 273 -4.81 -9.03 -0.88
CA LEU A 273 -4.67 -7.96 0.12
C LEU A 273 -5.31 -8.35 1.45
N LEU A 274 -6.52 -8.94 1.42
CA LEU A 274 -7.17 -9.47 2.61
C LEU A 274 -6.27 -10.51 3.31
N ASN A 275 -5.73 -11.48 2.58
CA ASN A 275 -4.87 -12.52 3.19
C ASN A 275 -3.57 -11.97 3.79
N SER A 276 -2.91 -10.98 3.16
CA SER A 276 -1.66 -10.43 3.68
C SER A 276 -1.87 -9.61 4.97
N VAL A 277 -2.91 -8.77 5.06
CA VAL A 277 -3.13 -7.91 6.25
C VAL A 277 -3.90 -8.61 7.38
N ARG A 278 -4.61 -9.71 7.10
CA ARG A 278 -5.59 -10.31 8.03
C ARG A 278 -4.99 -10.73 9.36
N GLU A 279 -3.75 -11.19 9.43
CA GLU A 279 -3.17 -11.67 10.68
C GLU A 279 -2.96 -10.51 11.68
N ASP A 280 -2.35 -9.40 11.25
CA ASP A 280 -2.19 -8.19 12.08
C ASP A 280 -3.51 -7.43 12.28
N GLN A 281 -4.42 -7.38 11.31
CA GLN A 281 -5.78 -6.85 11.53
C GLN A 281 -6.57 -7.67 12.57
N THR A 282 -6.28 -8.97 12.73
CA THR A 282 -6.83 -9.77 13.83
C THR A 282 -6.23 -9.35 15.18
N ARG A 283 -4.94 -8.97 15.24
CA ARG A 283 -4.33 -8.41 16.46
C ARG A 283 -4.98 -7.09 16.89
N VAL A 284 -5.31 -6.20 15.95
CA VAL A 284 -6.09 -4.97 16.25
C VAL A 284 -7.45 -5.33 16.85
N CYS A 285 -8.21 -6.21 16.20
CA CYS A 285 -9.56 -6.55 16.65
C CYS A 285 -9.59 -7.31 17.99
N LEU A 286 -8.58 -8.15 18.26
CA LEU A 286 -8.36 -8.75 19.58
C LEU A 286 -8.02 -7.69 20.63
N ALA A 287 -7.07 -6.80 20.36
CA ALA A 287 -6.67 -5.72 21.25
C ALA A 287 -7.85 -4.83 21.68
N LEU A 288 -8.72 -4.44 20.73
CA LEU A 288 -9.93 -3.65 20.99
C LEU A 288 -10.90 -4.29 22.00
N ILE A 289 -10.87 -5.61 22.19
CA ILE A 289 -11.76 -6.36 23.11
C ILE A 289 -11.03 -6.84 24.38
N GLU A 290 -9.76 -7.19 24.26
CA GLU A 290 -8.92 -7.79 25.33
C GLU A 290 -8.17 -6.75 26.16
N ASP A 291 -7.61 -5.69 25.55
CA ASP A 291 -6.66 -4.81 26.21
C ASP A 291 -7.34 -3.66 26.98
N LYS A 292 -6.89 -3.45 28.23
CA LYS A 292 -7.35 -2.36 29.11
C LYS A 292 -7.17 -0.95 28.51
N ALA A 293 -6.30 -0.80 27.51
CA ALA A 293 -6.16 0.44 26.74
C ALA A 293 -7.47 0.89 26.09
N TYR A 294 -8.25 -0.06 25.57
CA TYR A 294 -9.51 0.18 24.87
C TYR A 294 -10.74 -0.12 25.72
N SER A 295 -10.62 -0.39 27.03
CA SER A 295 -11.78 -0.67 27.88
C SER A 295 -12.66 0.56 28.16
N ASN A 296 -12.11 1.77 27.98
CA ASN A 296 -12.82 3.03 28.10
C ASN A 296 -13.45 3.44 26.75
N PHE A 297 -14.60 4.11 26.78
CA PHE A 297 -15.36 4.43 25.57
C PHE A 297 -14.62 5.39 24.63
N LYS A 298 -13.76 6.29 25.15
CA LYS A 298 -13.01 7.25 24.32
C LYS A 298 -12.05 6.55 23.36
N ALA A 299 -11.16 5.69 23.89
CA ALA A 299 -10.15 5.00 23.11
C ALA A 299 -10.75 3.98 22.13
N PHE A 300 -11.89 3.40 22.46
CA PHE A 300 -12.56 2.44 21.58
C PHE A 300 -13.34 3.09 20.43
N SER A 301 -14.12 4.14 20.71
CA SER A 301 -15.24 4.56 19.85
C SER A 301 -14.86 5.34 18.59
N THR A 302 -13.70 6.01 18.56
CA THR A 302 -13.34 6.95 17.48
C THR A 302 -11.83 7.09 17.27
N ASP A 303 -11.40 7.42 16.05
CA ASP A 303 -10.02 7.79 15.75
C ASP A 303 -9.65 9.22 16.20
N GLY A 304 -10.64 10.06 16.54
CA GLY A 304 -10.48 11.48 16.83
C GLY A 304 -9.77 11.82 18.16
N VAL A 305 -8.75 12.67 18.09
CA VAL A 305 -8.10 13.27 19.27
C VAL A 305 -9.00 14.36 19.86
N MET A 306 -9.90 13.97 20.77
CA MET A 306 -10.94 14.86 21.32
C MET A 306 -10.47 16.10 22.12
N ASP A 307 -9.18 16.23 22.43
CA ASP A 307 -8.62 17.45 23.04
C ASP A 307 -7.75 18.15 21.98
N PRO A 308 -8.21 19.28 21.40
CA PRO A 308 -7.47 19.99 20.34
C PRO A 308 -6.21 20.70 20.85
N ASN A 309 -5.96 20.72 22.17
CA ASN A 309 -4.73 21.24 22.78
C ASN A 309 -3.76 20.12 23.19
N LEU A 310 -4.12 18.85 22.95
CA LEU A 310 -3.27 17.72 23.31
C LEU A 310 -2.04 17.68 22.40
N ASP A 311 -0.87 17.84 23.02
CA ASP A 311 0.43 17.66 22.36
C ASP A 311 0.45 16.34 21.55
N PRO A 312 0.79 16.37 20.25
CA PRO A 312 0.72 15.19 19.39
C PRO A 312 1.59 14.01 19.85
N ILE A 313 2.69 14.26 20.58
CA ILE A 313 3.54 13.19 21.13
C ILE A 313 2.87 12.55 22.35
N LYS A 314 2.12 13.31 23.16
CA LYS A 314 1.24 12.74 24.21
C LYS A 314 0.08 11.96 23.63
N ALA A 315 -0.53 12.42 22.52
CA ALA A 315 -1.57 11.67 21.83
C ALA A 315 -1.03 10.32 21.31
N LEU A 316 0.13 10.35 20.64
CA LEU A 316 0.83 9.17 20.12
C LEU A 316 1.29 8.18 21.21
N ARG A 317 1.53 8.67 22.44
CA ARG A 317 1.89 7.85 23.61
C ARG A 317 0.68 7.48 24.49
N SER A 318 -0.53 7.77 24.01
CA SER A 318 -1.79 7.30 24.62
C SER A 318 -2.29 6.06 23.87
N SER A 319 -3.58 5.74 23.96
CA SER A 319 -4.17 4.64 23.20
C SER A 319 -4.43 5.09 21.76
N THR A 320 -3.70 4.48 20.82
CA THR A 320 -3.74 4.76 19.38
C THR A 320 -4.61 3.76 18.63
N GLY A 321 -5.28 4.21 17.57
CA GLY A 321 -6.28 3.42 16.86
C GLY A 321 -7.57 3.20 17.66
N SER A 322 -8.58 2.64 17.00
CA SER A 322 -9.95 2.53 17.52
C SER A 322 -10.78 1.59 16.63
N ILE A 323 -12.06 1.36 16.97
CA ILE A 323 -12.99 0.67 16.07
C ILE A 323 -13.17 1.43 14.74
N GLU A 324 -13.05 2.76 14.77
CA GLU A 324 -13.17 3.63 13.60
C GLU A 324 -11.93 3.53 12.69
N GLY A 325 -10.72 3.57 13.25
CA GLY A 325 -9.49 3.35 12.48
C GLY A 325 -9.46 1.96 11.81
N PHE A 326 -9.87 0.93 12.55
CA PHE A 326 -10.03 -0.43 12.03
C PHE A 326 -11.07 -0.52 10.89
N HIS A 327 -12.19 0.19 11.02
CA HIS A 327 -13.20 0.35 9.96
C HIS A 327 -12.60 1.05 8.72
N ASN A 328 -11.88 2.15 8.92
CA ASN A 328 -11.29 2.96 7.85
C ASN A 328 -10.30 2.13 7.00
N ASP A 329 -9.44 1.35 7.66
CA ASP A 329 -8.52 0.43 6.98
C ASP A 329 -9.27 -0.57 6.09
N TYR A 330 -10.34 -1.19 6.59
CA TYR A 330 -11.16 -2.11 5.79
C TYR A 330 -11.90 -1.41 4.64
N HIS A 331 -12.32 -0.15 4.79
CA HIS A 331 -12.81 0.66 3.68
C HIS A 331 -11.76 0.82 2.57
N GLY A 332 -10.51 1.08 2.94
CA GLY A 332 -9.35 1.05 2.03
C GLY A 332 -9.12 -0.32 1.38
N HIS A 333 -9.05 -1.39 2.19
CA HIS A 333 -8.81 -2.77 1.71
C HIS A 333 -9.90 -3.27 0.74
N ILE A 334 -11.16 -2.92 0.98
CA ILE A 334 -12.30 -3.31 0.14
C ILE A 334 -12.40 -2.43 -1.11
N GLY A 335 -12.17 -1.12 -0.97
CA GLY A 335 -12.15 -0.18 -2.09
C GLY A 335 -11.03 -0.45 -3.08
N GLY A 336 -9.86 -0.85 -2.56
CA GLY A 336 -8.62 -0.95 -3.32
C GLY A 336 -7.93 0.41 -3.48
N PHE A 337 -6.62 0.38 -3.69
CA PHE A 337 -5.79 1.57 -3.84
C PHE A 337 -5.59 1.91 -5.33
N ALA A 338 -5.16 3.13 -5.63
CA ALA A 338 -4.93 3.56 -7.02
C ALA A 338 -3.57 3.07 -7.54
N GLY A 339 -3.54 2.55 -8.78
CA GLY A 339 -2.32 2.12 -9.50
C GLY A 339 -1.54 3.27 -10.17
N ASP A 340 -0.47 2.94 -10.91
CA ASP A 340 0.30 3.93 -11.69
C ASP A 340 -0.62 4.58 -12.75
N PRO A 341 -0.39 5.85 -13.13
CA PRO A 341 -1.08 6.50 -14.24
C PRO A 341 -1.26 5.72 -15.55
N LYS A 342 -0.40 4.73 -15.83
CA LYS A 342 -0.37 3.83 -16.99
C LYS A 342 -1.22 2.56 -16.79
N ASP A 343 -1.56 2.21 -15.54
CA ASP A 343 -2.28 0.98 -15.20
C ASP A 343 -3.77 1.02 -15.56
N LYS A 344 -4.34 -0.17 -15.67
CA LYS A 344 -5.79 -0.37 -15.85
C LYS A 344 -6.54 -0.50 -14.52
N LEU A 345 -5.82 -0.74 -13.43
CA LEU A 345 -6.30 -1.05 -12.08
C LEU A 345 -6.30 0.21 -11.20
N ARG A 346 -7.31 0.36 -10.33
CA ARG A 346 -7.71 1.64 -9.71
C ARG A 346 -8.31 1.41 -8.32
N GLY A 347 -8.55 2.49 -7.57
CA GLY A 347 -9.41 2.46 -6.39
C GLY A 347 -10.90 2.26 -6.72
N GLY A 348 -11.74 2.21 -5.69
CA GLY A 348 -13.17 1.93 -5.81
C GLY A 348 -14.02 2.59 -4.72
N HIS A 349 -15.36 2.50 -4.85
CA HIS A 349 -16.32 3.31 -4.08
C HIS A 349 -16.19 3.15 -2.57
N MET A 350 -15.85 1.96 -2.08
CA MET A 350 -15.66 1.73 -0.64
C MET A 350 -14.53 2.57 -0.03
N GLY A 351 -13.50 2.96 -0.80
CA GLY A 351 -12.43 3.85 -0.33
C GLY A 351 -12.79 5.34 -0.32
N SER A 352 -14.06 5.69 -0.57
CA SER A 352 -14.53 7.08 -0.71
C SER A 352 -15.80 7.33 0.13
N VAL A 353 -15.66 8.07 1.24
CA VAL A 353 -16.78 8.43 2.15
C VAL A 353 -18.02 8.93 1.39
N PRO A 354 -17.91 9.85 0.40
CA PRO A 354 -19.07 10.38 -0.33
C PRO A 354 -19.93 9.34 -1.07
N VAL A 355 -19.40 8.18 -1.44
CA VAL A 355 -20.11 7.19 -2.29
C VAL A 355 -19.99 5.72 -1.83
N ALA A 356 -19.31 5.44 -0.71
CA ALA A 356 -19.18 4.07 -0.19
C ALA A 356 -20.54 3.41 0.12
N GLY A 357 -21.49 4.17 0.68
CA GLY A 357 -22.83 3.70 1.06
C GLY A 357 -23.65 3.04 -0.06
N PHE A 358 -23.33 3.33 -1.33
CA PHE A 358 -24.00 2.73 -2.48
C PHE A 358 -23.56 1.28 -2.74
N ASP A 359 -22.38 0.85 -2.30
CA ASP A 359 -21.91 -0.51 -2.57
C ASP A 359 -22.59 -1.54 -1.66
N PRO A 360 -23.12 -2.66 -2.19
CA PRO A 360 -23.76 -3.70 -1.38
C PRO A 360 -22.92 -4.28 -0.23
N ILE A 361 -21.58 -4.20 -0.31
CA ILE A 361 -20.70 -4.70 0.75
C ILE A 361 -20.61 -3.76 1.96
N PHE A 362 -20.85 -2.46 1.77
CA PHE A 362 -20.86 -1.42 2.82
C PHE A 362 -21.72 -1.87 4.02
N TRP A 363 -22.94 -2.28 3.72
CA TRP A 363 -23.95 -2.67 4.71
C TRP A 363 -23.56 -3.91 5.51
N ILE A 364 -22.81 -4.82 4.90
CA ILE A 364 -22.35 -6.05 5.55
C ILE A 364 -21.03 -5.80 6.31
N HIS A 365 -20.22 -4.84 5.84
CA HIS A 365 -19.06 -4.30 6.56
C HIS A 365 -19.50 -3.58 7.85
N HIS A 366 -20.38 -2.58 7.78
CA HIS A 366 -20.88 -1.88 8.97
C HIS A 366 -21.65 -2.80 9.93
N CYS A 367 -22.31 -3.86 9.43
CA CYS A 367 -22.94 -4.86 10.28
C CYS A 367 -21.93 -5.66 11.14
N GLN A 368 -20.69 -5.82 10.67
CA GLN A 368 -19.57 -6.38 11.45
C GLN A 368 -18.96 -5.34 12.40
N ILE A 369 -18.92 -4.06 12.04
CA ILE A 369 -18.51 -2.98 12.96
C ILE A 369 -19.50 -2.85 14.12
N ASP A 370 -20.81 -2.89 13.86
CA ASP A 370 -21.86 -2.92 14.88
C ASP A 370 -21.80 -4.19 15.76
N ARG A 371 -21.35 -5.32 15.20
CA ARG A 371 -21.05 -6.54 15.97
C ARG A 371 -19.87 -6.34 16.92
N ILE A 372 -18.76 -5.75 16.45
CA ILE A 372 -17.58 -5.47 17.29
C ILE A 372 -17.94 -4.48 18.41
N LEU A 373 -18.73 -3.44 18.10
CA LEU A 373 -19.32 -2.55 19.11
C LEU A 373 -20.16 -3.32 20.12
N ALA A 374 -21.09 -4.18 19.69
CA ALA A 374 -21.94 -4.95 20.61
C ALA A 374 -21.13 -5.91 21.51
N ILE A 375 -20.08 -6.54 20.97
CA ILE A 375 -19.15 -7.40 21.72
C ILE A 375 -18.38 -6.58 22.76
N TRP A 376 -17.83 -5.42 22.37
CA TRP A 376 -17.15 -4.51 23.29
C TRP A 376 -18.07 -4.01 24.41
N GLN A 377 -19.30 -3.61 24.06
CA GLN A 377 -20.31 -3.18 25.03
C GLN A 377 -20.57 -4.29 26.05
N ALA A 378 -20.75 -5.54 25.60
CA ALA A 378 -21.00 -6.66 26.50
C ALA A 378 -19.78 -6.99 27.39
N ALA A 379 -18.56 -6.99 26.82
CA ALA A 379 -17.30 -7.22 27.54
C ALA A 379 -17.04 -6.17 28.64
N ASN A 380 -17.45 -4.91 28.44
CA ASN A 380 -17.24 -3.83 29.41
C ASN A 380 -18.51 -3.48 30.23
N SER A 381 -19.60 -4.27 30.12
CA SER A 381 -20.89 -3.98 30.79
C SER A 381 -21.03 -4.47 32.25
N ASP A 382 -19.95 -4.93 32.89
CA ASP A 382 -19.98 -5.40 34.29
C ASP A 382 -20.09 -4.24 35.28
N ASP A 383 -19.54 -3.07 34.95
CA ASP A 383 -19.67 -1.82 35.71
C ASP A 383 -20.95 -1.02 35.34
N GLY A 384 -21.88 -1.60 34.57
CA GLY A 384 -23.08 -0.91 34.09
C GLY A 384 -22.78 0.20 33.08
N ASP A 385 -23.36 1.38 33.26
CA ASP A 385 -23.21 2.51 32.33
C ASP A 385 -21.86 3.24 32.43
N LYS A 386 -20.94 2.81 33.31
CA LYS A 386 -19.64 3.46 33.56
C LYS A 386 -18.78 3.67 32.32
N HIS A 387 -18.70 2.68 31.42
CA HIS A 387 -17.83 2.70 30.23
C HIS A 387 -18.58 3.26 29.02
N TRP A 388 -18.96 4.55 29.08
CA TRP A 388 -19.84 5.20 28.11
C TRP A 388 -19.49 6.69 27.95
N PHE A 389 -20.38 7.49 27.37
CA PHE A 389 -20.13 8.93 27.11
C PHE A 389 -19.74 9.73 28.37
N ASN A 390 -20.13 9.27 29.56
CA ASN A 390 -19.73 9.84 30.85
C ASN A 390 -18.21 9.79 31.15
N GLU A 391 -17.44 8.96 30.43
CA GLU A 391 -15.97 8.93 30.55
C GLU A 391 -15.29 10.02 29.72
N LEU A 392 -16.01 10.67 28.82
CA LEU A 392 -15.48 11.75 28.00
C LEU A 392 -15.21 12.97 28.89
N ALA A 393 -14.03 13.58 28.74
CA ALA A 393 -13.62 14.73 29.53
C ALA A 393 -14.18 16.02 28.92
N GLY A 394 -15.21 16.58 29.54
CA GLY A 394 -15.93 17.78 29.09
C GLY A 394 -17.43 17.52 28.99
N ALA A 395 -18.26 18.39 29.58
CA ALA A 395 -19.71 18.20 29.62
C ALA A 395 -20.33 18.23 28.21
N GLU A 396 -19.73 19.02 27.32
CA GLU A 396 -20.01 19.10 25.89
C GLU A 396 -19.81 17.78 25.14
N PHE A 397 -18.82 16.98 25.53
CA PHE A 397 -18.59 15.64 24.96
C PHE A 397 -19.47 14.58 25.61
N GLN A 398 -19.72 14.68 26.92
CA GLN A 398 -20.67 13.81 27.63
C GLN A 398 -22.10 13.95 27.07
N ALA A 399 -22.49 15.18 26.70
CA ALA A 399 -23.77 15.48 26.07
C ALA A 399 -23.97 14.82 24.68
N LEU A 400 -22.91 14.28 24.05
CA LEU A 400 -23.03 13.51 22.81
C LEU A 400 -23.78 12.17 23.00
N GLY A 401 -23.97 11.70 24.24
CA GLY A 401 -24.84 10.56 24.55
C GLY A 401 -26.32 10.82 24.18
N ASP A 402 -26.82 12.02 24.48
CA ASP A 402 -28.20 12.44 24.19
C ASP A 402 -28.30 13.35 22.94
N ALA A 403 -27.21 13.52 22.20
CA ALA A 403 -27.22 14.24 20.94
C ALA A 403 -28.01 13.47 19.86
N SER A 404 -28.77 14.20 19.04
CA SER A 404 -29.59 13.62 17.97
C SER A 404 -28.74 13.08 16.82
N LEU A 405 -28.86 11.77 16.56
CA LEU A 405 -28.26 11.07 15.43
C LEU A 405 -29.08 11.36 14.16
N HIS A 406 -28.93 12.55 13.60
CA HIS A 406 -29.61 12.96 12.38
C HIS A 406 -29.19 12.08 11.19
N PRO A 407 -30.12 11.66 10.30
CA PRO A 407 -31.53 12.05 10.24
C PRO A 407 -32.49 11.01 10.86
N PHE A 408 -32.01 10.11 11.72
CA PHE A 408 -32.74 8.91 12.14
C PHE A 408 -33.83 9.22 13.16
N ARG A 409 -35.06 9.43 12.67
CA ARG A 409 -36.24 9.69 13.51
C ARG A 409 -36.83 8.40 14.07
N LYS A 410 -37.22 8.43 15.35
CA LYS A 410 -37.91 7.34 16.05
C LYS A 410 -39.35 7.23 15.55
N TRP A 411 -39.85 6.01 15.36
CA TRP A 411 -41.28 5.75 15.18
C TRP A 411 -41.94 5.35 16.51
N PRO A 412 -43.16 5.84 16.85
CA PRO A 412 -43.91 6.88 16.16
C PRO A 412 -43.26 8.25 16.31
N ILE A 413 -43.28 9.05 15.23
CA ILE A 413 -42.64 10.37 15.18
C ILE A 413 -43.22 11.28 16.27
N LYS A 414 -42.33 11.88 17.04
CA LYS A 414 -42.66 12.82 18.12
C LYS A 414 -42.80 14.24 17.54
N PRO A 415 -43.81 15.04 17.98
CA PRO A 415 -43.97 16.42 17.51
C PRO A 415 -42.80 17.31 17.94
N ALA A 416 -42.44 17.24 19.23
CA ALA A 416 -41.21 17.82 19.79
C ALA A 416 -40.00 17.34 18.98
N LYS A 417 -39.04 18.24 18.72
CA LYS A 417 -37.88 17.96 17.86
C LYS A 417 -36.79 17.22 18.65
N GLU A 418 -36.58 17.65 19.89
CA GLU A 418 -35.74 17.03 20.90
C GLU A 418 -36.04 15.53 21.07
N ASP A 419 -37.31 15.16 21.22
CA ASP A 419 -37.75 13.77 21.34
C ASP A 419 -37.70 12.97 20.02
N ARG A 420 -37.48 13.61 18.86
CA ARG A 420 -37.79 13.02 17.55
C ARG A 420 -36.77 11.99 17.08
N TYR A 421 -35.49 12.17 17.38
CA TYR A 421 -34.39 11.38 16.81
C TYR A 421 -33.91 10.28 17.74
N TRP A 422 -33.28 9.25 17.19
CA TRP A 422 -32.43 8.37 17.97
C TRP A 422 -31.24 9.19 18.48
N THR A 423 -30.90 9.01 19.75
CA THR A 423 -29.68 9.49 20.40
C THR A 423 -28.77 8.29 20.67
N SER A 424 -27.48 8.52 20.92
CA SER A 424 -26.53 7.44 21.23
C SER A 424 -26.96 6.58 22.43
N ASP A 425 -27.54 7.20 23.46
CA ASP A 425 -28.10 6.51 24.63
C ASP A 425 -29.34 5.69 24.29
N SER A 426 -30.27 6.22 23.48
CA SER A 426 -31.44 5.44 23.06
C SER A 426 -31.08 4.29 22.09
N ALA A 427 -30.00 4.44 21.32
CA ALA A 427 -29.47 3.40 20.42
C ALA A 427 -28.46 2.45 21.11
N LYS A 428 -28.25 2.57 22.42
CA LYS A 428 -27.24 1.81 23.17
C LYS A 428 -27.40 0.29 23.07
N TYR A 429 -28.62 -0.22 22.96
CA TYR A 429 -28.90 -1.66 22.97
C TYR A 429 -29.51 -2.13 21.64
N THR A 430 -29.11 -3.32 21.18
CA THR A 430 -29.52 -3.88 19.86
C THR A 430 -30.92 -4.46 19.85
N ASP A 431 -31.45 -4.82 21.04
CA ASP A 431 -32.80 -5.34 21.23
C ASP A 431 -33.89 -4.29 20.96
N ALA A 432 -33.61 -3.00 21.22
CA ALA A 432 -34.44 -1.86 20.83
C ALA A 432 -34.77 -1.84 19.32
N PHE A 433 -33.86 -2.37 18.49
CA PHE A 433 -34.05 -2.55 17.04
C PHE A 433 -34.47 -3.98 16.66
N GLY A 434 -34.56 -4.90 17.61
CA GLY A 434 -34.98 -6.29 17.41
C GLY A 434 -33.89 -7.25 16.96
N TYR A 435 -32.62 -7.02 17.28
CA TYR A 435 -31.53 -7.95 16.95
C TYR A 435 -30.49 -8.16 18.06
N THR A 436 -29.65 -9.18 17.88
CA THR A 436 -28.49 -9.51 18.72
C THR A 436 -27.44 -10.26 17.90
N TYR A 437 -26.32 -10.66 18.51
CA TYR A 437 -25.22 -11.41 17.89
C TYR A 437 -24.85 -12.64 18.71
N SER A 438 -24.32 -13.70 18.08
CA SER A 438 -24.10 -15.00 18.73
C SER A 438 -23.18 -14.97 19.96
N GLU A 439 -22.30 -13.97 20.03
CA GLU A 439 -21.36 -13.70 21.11
C GLU A 439 -22.04 -13.10 22.35
N THR A 440 -23.02 -12.21 22.16
CA THR A 440 -23.72 -11.48 23.22
C THR A 440 -25.08 -12.10 23.59
N ALA A 441 -25.60 -12.96 22.71
CA ALA A 441 -26.79 -13.78 22.94
C ALA A 441 -26.68 -14.58 24.26
N GLY A 442 -27.83 -14.78 24.91
CA GLY A 442 -27.90 -15.40 26.25
C GLY A 442 -27.45 -14.48 27.40
N GLY A 443 -27.01 -13.25 27.13
CA GLY A 443 -26.60 -12.29 28.16
C GLY A 443 -25.19 -12.50 28.69
N ARG A 444 -24.28 -13.06 27.87
CA ARG A 444 -22.85 -13.12 28.23
C ARG A 444 -22.30 -11.71 28.45
N LYS A 445 -21.43 -11.56 29.44
CA LYS A 445 -20.77 -10.30 29.80
C LYS A 445 -19.32 -10.52 30.21
N GLY A 446 -18.54 -9.45 30.29
CA GLY A 446 -17.23 -9.47 30.92
C GLY A 446 -16.28 -10.46 30.27
N ASP A 447 -15.57 -11.20 31.10
CA ASP A 447 -14.61 -12.22 30.67
C ASP A 447 -15.28 -13.42 29.97
N GLN A 448 -16.60 -13.62 30.09
CA GLN A 448 -17.29 -14.62 29.26
C GLN A 448 -17.30 -14.22 27.78
N VAL A 449 -17.36 -12.92 27.50
CA VAL A 449 -17.32 -12.37 26.13
C VAL A 449 -15.88 -12.29 25.64
N ARG A 450 -14.94 -11.83 26.48
CA ARG A 450 -13.51 -11.81 26.14
C ARG A 450 -13.00 -13.21 25.80
N ASN A 451 -13.16 -14.18 26.71
CA ASN A 451 -12.69 -15.55 26.50
C ASN A 451 -13.33 -16.25 25.28
N GLU A 452 -14.61 -15.98 24.98
CA GLU A 452 -15.26 -16.49 23.77
C GLU A 452 -14.69 -15.85 22.49
N PHE A 453 -14.36 -14.56 22.53
CA PHE A 453 -13.72 -13.86 21.42
C PHE A 453 -12.27 -14.34 21.21
N THR A 454 -11.49 -14.47 22.29
CA THR A 454 -10.15 -15.08 22.28
C THR A 454 -10.20 -16.52 21.75
N ARG A 455 -11.21 -17.32 22.14
CA ARG A 455 -11.42 -18.68 21.61
C ARG A 455 -11.67 -18.66 20.10
N LYS A 456 -12.55 -17.77 19.60
CA LYS A 456 -12.91 -17.70 18.17
C LYS A 456 -11.79 -17.19 17.26
N TYR A 457 -10.88 -16.35 17.75
CA TYR A 457 -9.90 -15.66 16.90
C TYR A 457 -8.43 -15.75 17.36
N GLY A 458 -8.15 -15.97 18.65
CA GLY A 458 -6.78 -15.98 19.19
C GLY A 458 -5.87 -17.07 18.61
N TRP A 459 -6.44 -18.21 18.18
CA TRP A 459 -5.72 -19.29 17.48
C TRP A 459 -5.09 -18.86 16.15
N SER A 460 -5.53 -17.71 15.60
CA SER A 460 -5.24 -17.30 14.23
C SER A 460 -4.23 -16.15 14.11
N ARG A 461 -3.55 -15.80 15.20
CA ARG A 461 -2.34 -14.96 15.22
C ARG A 461 -1.15 -15.81 15.66
N ARG A 462 0.02 -15.61 15.06
CA ARG A 462 1.29 -16.14 15.55
C ARG A 462 1.80 -15.31 16.73
N LEU A 463 2.67 -15.89 17.56
CA LEU A 463 3.39 -15.21 18.64
C LEU A 463 4.87 -15.62 18.58
N ASP A 464 5.75 -14.85 19.21
CA ASP A 464 7.20 -15.11 19.30
C ASP A 464 7.57 -16.37 20.10
N VAL A 465 6.61 -16.99 20.79
CA VAL A 465 6.74 -18.33 21.40
C VAL A 465 5.82 -19.38 20.79
N ASN A 466 5.03 -19.02 19.77
CA ASN A 466 4.20 -19.94 18.97
C ASN A 466 4.10 -19.43 17.52
N GLU A 467 5.09 -19.81 16.71
CA GLU A 467 5.23 -19.36 15.32
C GLU A 467 4.21 -19.98 14.35
N ASP A 468 3.45 -21.00 14.77
CA ASP A 468 2.43 -21.68 13.98
C ASP A 468 1.01 -21.11 14.22
N ILE A 469 0.25 -20.92 13.13
CA ILE A 469 -1.19 -20.66 13.19
C ILE A 469 -1.91 -21.96 13.61
N GLY A 470 -2.79 -21.84 14.61
CA GLY A 470 -3.51 -22.98 15.19
C GLY A 470 -4.62 -23.55 14.30
N VAL A 471 -5.33 -24.55 14.84
CA VAL A 471 -6.50 -25.14 14.17
C VAL A 471 -7.76 -24.34 14.51
N PRO A 472 -8.65 -24.02 13.55
CA PRO A 472 -9.90 -23.32 13.82
C PRO A 472 -10.80 -24.12 14.79
N PRO A 473 -11.45 -23.47 15.77
CA PRO A 473 -12.53 -24.08 16.55
C PRO A 473 -13.66 -24.63 15.65
N GLU A 474 -14.42 -25.60 16.15
CA GLU A 474 -15.47 -26.31 15.39
C GLU A 474 -16.49 -25.37 14.75
N ASP A 475 -16.95 -24.35 15.49
CA ASP A 475 -17.89 -23.32 15.01
C ASP A 475 -17.26 -22.31 14.03
N MET A 476 -15.93 -22.25 13.96
CA MET A 476 -15.13 -21.38 13.08
C MET A 476 -14.53 -22.13 11.89
N GLN A 477 -14.77 -23.44 11.73
CA GLN A 477 -14.28 -24.23 10.59
C GLN A 477 -14.76 -23.67 9.23
N PRO A 478 -13.96 -23.81 8.15
CA PRO A 478 -14.36 -23.39 6.81
C PRO A 478 -15.67 -24.02 6.35
N LEU A 479 -16.56 -23.19 5.82
CA LEU A 479 -17.84 -23.64 5.29
C LEU A 479 -17.70 -23.96 3.80
N ASP A 480 -18.11 -25.17 3.39
CA ASP A 480 -18.22 -25.51 1.97
C ASP A 480 -19.46 -24.84 1.36
N VAL A 481 -19.33 -23.54 1.12
CA VAL A 481 -20.37 -22.71 0.50
C VAL A 481 -20.73 -23.14 -0.92
N SER A 482 -19.93 -23.99 -1.58
CA SER A 482 -20.30 -24.52 -2.91
C SER A 482 -21.61 -25.33 -2.90
N LYS A 483 -21.99 -25.85 -1.72
CA LYS A 483 -23.26 -26.54 -1.46
C LYS A 483 -24.46 -25.61 -1.22
N ALA A 484 -24.25 -24.30 -1.01
CA ALA A 484 -25.34 -23.36 -0.79
C ALA A 484 -26.20 -23.21 -2.06
N GLN A 485 -27.52 -23.02 -1.89
CA GLN A 485 -28.48 -22.94 -3.01
C GLN A 485 -28.03 -21.94 -4.09
N VAL A 486 -27.46 -20.80 -3.67
CA VAL A 486 -27.07 -19.69 -4.55
C VAL A 486 -25.90 -20.00 -5.49
N PHE A 487 -25.12 -21.07 -5.22
CA PHE A 487 -24.00 -21.50 -6.06
C PHE A 487 -24.22 -22.86 -6.74
N HIS A 488 -25.38 -23.51 -6.52
CA HIS A 488 -25.69 -24.84 -7.05
C HIS A 488 -25.55 -24.91 -8.58
N GLY A 489 -24.63 -25.73 -9.08
CA GLY A 489 -24.39 -25.90 -10.52
C GLY A 489 -23.61 -24.75 -11.18
N LEU A 490 -23.19 -23.73 -10.42
CA LEU A 490 -22.17 -22.80 -10.89
C LEU A 490 -20.79 -23.46 -10.72
N PRO A 491 -19.87 -23.33 -11.70
CA PRO A 491 -18.52 -23.86 -11.53
C PRO A 491 -17.86 -23.21 -10.31
N SER A 492 -17.19 -23.98 -9.46
CA SER A 492 -16.23 -23.36 -8.54
C SER A 492 -15.05 -22.87 -9.36
N LYS A 493 -14.82 -21.56 -9.34
CA LYS A 493 -13.55 -20.96 -9.77
C LYS A 493 -12.44 -21.53 -8.89
N ASP A 494 -11.21 -21.54 -9.39
CA ASP A 494 -10.06 -22.03 -8.62
C ASP A 494 -9.83 -21.23 -7.32
N LEU A 495 -10.25 -19.95 -7.32
CA LEU A 495 -10.34 -19.04 -6.16
C LEU A 495 -11.27 -19.52 -5.03
N PHE A 496 -12.14 -20.51 -5.29
CA PHE A 496 -13.13 -21.02 -4.35
C PHE A 496 -13.19 -22.56 -4.39
N ARG A 497 -12.03 -23.22 -4.52
CA ARG A 497 -11.95 -24.68 -4.35
C ARG A 497 -12.19 -25.01 -2.87
N PRO A 498 -13.30 -25.69 -2.50
CA PRO A 498 -13.44 -26.19 -1.14
C PRO A 498 -12.36 -27.25 -0.95
N LEU A 499 -11.37 -26.95 -0.10
CA LEU A 499 -10.40 -27.96 0.25
C LEU A 499 -11.07 -29.02 1.12
N ILE A 500 -10.78 -30.28 0.79
CA ILE A 500 -10.84 -31.37 1.76
C ILE A 500 -10.08 -30.84 2.99
N PRO A 501 -10.67 -30.80 4.20
CA PRO A 501 -9.96 -30.30 5.37
C PRO A 501 -8.66 -31.11 5.45
N PRO A 502 -7.48 -30.46 5.29
CA PRO A 502 -6.25 -31.20 5.15
C PRO A 502 -6.09 -32.05 6.41
N SER A 503 -5.55 -33.26 6.27
CA SER A 503 -5.31 -34.14 7.42
C SER A 503 -4.11 -33.67 8.23
N ILE A 504 -4.12 -32.40 8.62
CA ILE A 504 -3.44 -31.84 9.78
C ILE A 504 -4.13 -32.44 11.01
N GLN A 505 -3.93 -33.75 11.20
CA GLN A 505 -3.49 -34.15 12.52
C GLN A 505 -2.20 -33.37 12.73
N PRO A 506 -2.13 -32.41 13.67
CA PRO A 506 -0.88 -31.72 13.96
C PRO A 506 0.20 -32.77 14.16
N SER A 507 1.38 -32.55 13.57
CA SER A 507 2.45 -33.55 13.61
C SER A 507 2.75 -33.91 15.08
N LYS A 508 3.36 -35.07 15.34
CA LYS A 508 3.75 -35.39 16.73
C LYS A 508 4.67 -34.33 17.33
N GLU A 509 5.42 -33.61 16.49
CA GLU A 509 6.23 -32.45 16.88
C GLU A 509 5.38 -31.20 17.13
N GLN A 510 4.36 -30.90 16.32
CA GLN A 510 3.44 -29.78 16.59
C GLN A 510 2.57 -30.02 17.85
N ILE A 511 2.09 -31.24 18.07
CA ILE A 511 1.42 -31.62 19.33
C ILE A 511 2.39 -31.46 20.51
N PHE A 512 3.65 -31.87 20.33
CA PHE A 512 4.68 -31.76 21.37
C PHE A 512 5.12 -30.31 21.62
N LEU A 513 5.15 -29.45 20.59
CA LEU A 513 5.44 -28.01 20.69
C LEU A 513 4.30 -27.26 21.36
N ALA A 514 3.05 -27.47 20.93
CA ALA A 514 1.87 -26.91 21.57
C ALA A 514 1.62 -27.43 23.01
N ALA A 515 2.19 -28.59 23.35
CA ALA A 515 2.23 -29.13 24.71
C ALA A 515 3.55 -28.85 25.45
N SER A 516 4.53 -28.20 24.82
CA SER A 516 5.76 -27.76 25.47
C SER A 516 5.51 -26.44 26.20
N THR A 517 6.14 -26.26 27.36
CA THR A 517 6.03 -24.99 28.08
C THR A 517 6.72 -23.92 27.24
N PRO A 518 6.06 -22.79 26.90
CA PRO A 518 6.69 -21.74 26.12
C PRO A 518 7.95 -21.22 26.84
N SER A 519 8.96 -20.86 26.07
CA SER A 519 10.27 -20.40 26.58
C SER A 519 10.22 -19.05 27.31
N SER A 520 9.08 -18.35 27.23
CA SER A 520 8.76 -17.11 27.93
C SER A 520 7.30 -17.18 28.41
N GLU A 521 7.02 -16.61 29.58
CA GLU A 521 5.66 -16.39 30.12
C GLU A 521 4.92 -15.26 29.36
N PHE A 522 5.65 -14.48 28.56
CA PHE A 522 5.15 -13.30 27.85
C PHE A 522 5.43 -13.38 26.35
N SER A 523 4.47 -12.93 25.54
CA SER A 523 4.62 -12.69 24.10
C SER A 523 4.87 -11.22 23.78
N GLN A 524 5.42 -10.95 22.60
CA GLN A 524 5.77 -9.62 22.10
C GLN A 524 5.02 -9.31 20.78
N GLU A 525 4.29 -8.21 20.75
CA GLU A 525 3.61 -7.68 19.56
C GLU A 525 4.13 -6.26 19.27
N TRP A 526 4.40 -5.93 18.00
CA TRP A 526 4.96 -4.64 17.55
C TRP A 526 4.01 -3.90 16.61
N TYR A 527 3.98 -2.58 16.73
CA TYR A 527 3.01 -1.68 16.10
C TYR A 527 3.67 -0.42 15.53
N ILE A 528 3.15 0.05 14.40
CA ILE A 528 3.36 1.41 13.90
C ILE A 528 2.19 2.26 14.35
N ASP A 529 2.46 3.33 15.07
CA ASP A 529 1.46 4.27 15.55
C ASP A 529 1.57 5.59 14.77
N VAL A 530 0.44 6.26 14.53
CA VAL A 530 0.45 7.56 13.85
C VAL A 530 -0.58 8.51 14.46
N VAL A 531 -0.18 9.77 14.59
CA VAL A 531 -1.06 10.93 14.83
C VAL A 531 -0.89 11.87 13.64
N VAL A 532 -1.98 12.25 12.98
CA VAL A 532 -1.95 13.07 11.76
C VAL A 532 -3.21 13.95 11.64
N GLU A 533 -3.12 15.07 10.91
CA GLU A 533 -4.26 15.92 10.61
C GLU A 533 -5.25 15.18 9.71
N ARG A 534 -6.49 14.97 10.17
CA ARG A 534 -7.51 14.26 9.37
C ARG A 534 -7.70 14.90 7.99
N MET A 535 -7.62 16.22 7.93
CA MET A 535 -7.93 17.01 6.74
C MET A 535 -6.68 17.45 5.95
N ALA A 536 -5.50 16.88 6.24
CA ALA A 536 -4.23 17.21 5.59
C ALA A 536 -4.32 17.31 4.05
N LEU A 537 -5.14 16.48 3.40
CA LEU A 537 -5.26 16.41 1.94
C LEU A 537 -6.67 16.72 1.38
N ASN A 538 -7.60 17.18 2.23
CA ASN A 538 -8.99 17.51 1.86
C ASN A 538 -9.71 16.41 1.04
N GLY A 539 -9.78 15.21 1.64
CA GLY A 539 -10.32 13.99 1.05
C GLY A 539 -9.53 12.77 1.51
N SER A 540 -10.07 11.57 1.31
CA SER A 540 -9.47 10.32 1.83
C SER A 540 -8.06 10.09 1.29
N TYR A 541 -7.15 9.71 2.19
CA TYR A 541 -5.77 9.38 1.87
C TYR A 541 -5.28 8.19 2.71
N THR A 542 -4.22 7.55 2.24
CA THR A 542 -3.69 6.32 2.82
C THR A 542 -2.20 6.48 3.09
N ILE A 543 -1.77 6.12 4.29
CA ILE A 543 -0.37 5.96 4.65
C ILE A 543 -0.04 4.46 4.50
N PHE A 544 0.97 4.12 3.71
CA PHE A 544 1.41 2.75 3.45
C PHE A 544 2.72 2.48 4.18
N TYR A 545 2.85 1.29 4.77
CA TYR A 545 4.05 0.88 5.49
C TYR A 545 4.66 -0.38 4.87
N ILE A 546 5.97 -0.34 4.62
CA ILE A 546 6.73 -1.38 3.91
C ILE A 546 8.06 -1.59 4.62
N ILE A 547 8.44 -2.83 4.90
CA ILE A 547 9.78 -3.19 5.38
C ILE A 547 10.59 -3.75 4.21
N GLY A 548 11.80 -3.22 3.99
CA GLY A 548 12.67 -3.59 2.88
C GLY A 548 12.58 -2.60 1.71
N ASP A 549 12.85 -3.09 0.51
CA ASP A 549 12.87 -2.28 -0.71
C ASP A 549 11.46 -1.87 -1.16
N VAL A 550 11.35 -0.65 -1.72
CA VAL A 550 10.08 -0.07 -2.20
C VAL A 550 10.19 0.25 -3.69
N ASP A 551 9.89 -0.77 -4.49
CA ASP A 551 9.61 -0.62 -5.92
C ASP A 551 8.16 -0.13 -6.16
N GLY A 552 7.94 0.45 -7.34
CA GLY A 552 6.63 0.96 -7.77
C GLY A 552 6.32 2.38 -7.30
N HIS A 553 5.30 2.98 -7.91
CA HIS A 553 4.96 4.40 -7.81
C HIS A 553 3.52 4.66 -7.33
N SER A 554 2.84 3.64 -6.81
CA SER A 554 1.43 3.71 -6.47
C SER A 554 1.03 2.80 -5.30
N GLY A 555 -0.06 3.13 -4.61
CA GLY A 555 -0.56 2.36 -3.47
C GLY A 555 -0.93 0.92 -3.80
N MET A 556 -1.34 0.65 -5.05
CA MET A 556 -1.59 -0.71 -5.54
C MET A 556 -0.31 -1.55 -5.64
N GLU A 557 0.78 -0.95 -6.13
CA GLU A 557 2.09 -1.62 -6.22
C GLU A 557 2.65 -1.84 -4.81
N TRP A 558 2.66 -0.80 -3.97
CA TRP A 558 3.20 -0.90 -2.60
C TRP A 558 2.46 -1.91 -1.73
N SER A 559 1.12 -2.01 -1.86
CA SER A 559 0.31 -3.05 -1.19
C SER A 559 0.42 -4.45 -1.82
N SER A 560 1.16 -4.59 -2.91
CA SER A 560 1.51 -5.87 -3.54
C SER A 560 2.97 -6.28 -3.31
N LEU A 561 3.77 -5.49 -2.59
CA LEU A 561 5.18 -5.80 -2.31
C LEU A 561 5.32 -6.93 -1.27
N PRO A 562 6.39 -7.76 -1.36
CA PRO A 562 6.69 -8.79 -0.35
C PRO A 562 6.85 -8.26 1.08
N GLY A 563 7.33 -7.03 1.23
CA GLY A 563 7.55 -6.36 2.51
C GLY A 563 6.38 -5.54 3.03
N PHE A 564 5.19 -5.61 2.42
CA PHE A 564 4.05 -4.79 2.80
C PHE A 564 3.52 -5.17 4.19
N VAL A 565 3.52 -4.20 5.11
CA VAL A 565 3.01 -4.36 6.49
C VAL A 565 1.50 -4.16 6.53
N GLY A 566 1.01 -3.11 5.86
CA GLY A 566 -0.36 -2.64 5.98
C GLY A 566 -0.47 -1.14 5.74
N VAL A 567 -1.60 -0.57 6.14
CA VAL A 567 -1.90 0.86 6.00
C VAL A 567 -2.36 1.48 7.31
N SER A 568 -2.38 2.81 7.34
CA SER A 568 -3.39 3.56 8.08
C SER A 568 -4.19 4.39 7.07
N HIS A 569 -5.47 4.05 6.88
CA HIS A 569 -6.35 4.76 5.96
C HIS A 569 -7.09 5.90 6.69
N ILE A 570 -6.89 7.15 6.25
CA ILE A 570 -7.57 8.31 6.80
C ILE A 570 -8.83 8.56 5.97
N PHE A 571 -9.91 7.90 6.37
CA PHE A 571 -11.19 7.89 5.67
C PHE A 571 -11.94 9.20 5.90
N THR A 572 -11.93 10.09 4.91
CA THR A 572 -12.56 11.41 5.05
C THR A 572 -13.16 11.93 3.76
N SER A 573 -14.29 12.64 3.88
CA SER A 573 -14.87 13.43 2.81
C SER A 573 -14.11 14.75 2.65
N SER A 574 -14.50 15.57 1.68
CA SER A 574 -13.92 16.89 1.47
C SER A 574 -14.77 17.99 2.11
N SER A 575 -14.13 19.07 2.55
CA SER A 575 -14.79 20.14 3.31
C SER A 575 -15.85 20.90 2.52
N GLU A 576 -15.91 20.74 1.19
CA GLU A 576 -16.91 21.37 0.34
C GLU A 576 -18.27 20.64 0.34
N ILE A 577 -18.35 19.39 0.82
CA ILE A 577 -19.56 18.54 0.83
C ILE A 577 -19.73 17.74 2.13
N CYS A 578 -19.00 18.10 3.18
CA CYS A 578 -19.11 17.43 4.47
C CYS A 578 -18.69 18.38 5.58
N GLU A 579 -19.68 18.78 6.36
CA GLU A 579 -19.53 19.73 7.45
C GLU A 579 -18.59 19.24 8.55
N ASN A 580 -18.73 17.97 8.96
CA ASN A 580 -17.82 17.34 9.91
C ASN A 580 -16.35 17.44 9.44
N CYS A 581 -16.12 17.28 8.13
CA CYS A 581 -14.79 17.46 7.53
C CYS A 581 -14.36 18.93 7.46
N ALA A 582 -15.30 19.87 7.24
CA ALA A 582 -15.02 21.31 7.25
C ALA A 582 -14.66 21.83 8.65
N ASP A 583 -15.38 21.43 9.69
CA ASP A 583 -15.03 21.75 11.09
C ASP A 583 -13.71 21.13 11.50
N HIS A 584 -13.49 19.85 11.16
CA HIS A 584 -12.22 19.18 11.43
C HIS A 584 -11.04 19.84 10.69
N ALA A 585 -11.26 20.45 9.52
CA ALA A 585 -10.26 21.29 8.85
C ALA A 585 -10.03 22.64 9.57
N ARG A 586 -11.10 23.29 10.05
CA ARG A 586 -11.01 24.56 10.80
C ARG A 586 -10.36 24.41 12.17
N GLN A 587 -10.49 23.25 12.80
CA GLN A 587 -9.96 22.93 14.12
C GLN A 587 -8.57 22.24 14.07
N VAL A 588 -8.07 21.90 12.87
CA VAL A 588 -6.88 21.05 12.67
C VAL A 588 -7.00 19.72 13.45
N GLN A 589 -8.18 19.10 13.35
CA GLN A 589 -8.51 17.88 14.10
C GLN A 589 -7.53 16.76 13.77
N LEU A 590 -6.83 16.29 14.79
CA LEU A 590 -5.93 15.16 14.70
C LEU A 590 -6.70 13.86 14.85
N VAL A 591 -6.25 12.83 14.14
CA VAL A 591 -6.72 11.44 14.27
C VAL A 591 -5.54 10.52 14.57
N THR A 592 -5.83 9.39 15.22
CA THR A 592 -4.85 8.36 15.56
C THR A 592 -5.14 7.06 14.83
N SER A 593 -4.09 6.33 14.46
CA SER A 593 -4.20 4.97 13.95
C SER A 593 -3.04 4.11 14.46
N THR A 594 -3.24 2.79 14.46
CA THR A 594 -2.21 1.80 14.81
C THR A 594 -2.24 0.64 13.81
N THR A 595 -1.08 0.31 13.25
CA THR A 595 -0.90 -0.74 12.24
C THR A 595 0.10 -1.75 12.79
N PRO A 596 -0.32 -2.95 13.23
CA PRO A 596 0.60 -3.95 13.75
C PRO A 596 1.47 -4.51 12.63
N MET A 597 2.71 -4.89 12.96
CA MET A 597 3.71 -5.43 12.02
C MET A 597 4.20 -6.84 12.39
N THR A 598 3.54 -7.48 13.37
CA THR A 598 4.12 -8.61 14.10
C THR A 598 4.25 -9.85 13.22
N SER A 599 3.31 -10.07 12.30
CA SER A 599 3.36 -11.21 11.37
C SER A 599 4.62 -11.15 10.50
N LEU A 600 4.88 -9.97 9.90
CA LEU A 600 5.98 -9.79 8.98
C LEU A 600 7.34 -9.81 9.70
N LEU A 601 7.44 -9.27 10.93
CA LEU A 601 8.64 -9.42 11.74
C LEU A 601 8.95 -10.89 12.07
N LEU A 602 7.92 -11.71 12.39
CA LEU A 602 8.11 -13.15 12.59
C LEU A 602 8.59 -13.85 11.32
N ASP A 603 8.09 -13.45 10.14
CA ASP A 603 8.58 -13.97 8.86
C ASP A 603 10.05 -13.56 8.58
N TYR A 604 10.47 -12.35 8.97
CA TYR A 604 11.88 -11.93 8.92
C TYR A 604 12.79 -12.68 9.93
N VAL A 605 12.28 -13.07 11.10
CA VAL A 605 12.99 -13.96 12.05
C VAL A 605 13.14 -15.36 11.45
N LYS A 606 12.07 -15.90 10.86
CA LYS A 606 12.04 -17.24 10.22
C LYS A 606 13.08 -17.40 9.11
N ILE A 607 13.28 -16.35 8.29
CA ILE A 607 14.34 -16.32 7.25
C ILE A 607 15.70 -15.81 7.77
N ARG A 608 15.83 -15.54 9.07
CA ARG A 608 17.06 -15.10 9.76
C ARG A 608 17.64 -13.76 9.29
N GLN A 609 16.79 -12.87 8.78
CA GLN A 609 17.16 -11.48 8.48
C GLN A 609 16.92 -10.56 9.69
N LEU A 610 15.99 -10.92 10.58
CA LEU A 610 15.85 -10.34 11.92
C LEU A 610 16.33 -11.36 12.97
N GLY A 611 17.01 -10.89 14.02
CA GLY A 611 17.59 -11.75 15.06
C GLY A 611 16.55 -12.31 16.05
N SER A 612 15.61 -11.46 16.48
CA SER A 612 14.51 -11.79 17.40
C SER A 612 13.50 -10.64 17.42
N LEU A 613 12.36 -10.80 18.12
CA LEU A 613 11.46 -9.67 18.41
C LEU A 613 11.92 -8.79 19.60
N ALA A 614 13.14 -8.99 20.13
CA ALA A 614 13.67 -8.17 21.21
C ALA A 614 14.00 -6.73 20.72
N PRO A 615 13.82 -5.70 21.56
CA PRO A 615 13.95 -4.29 21.16
C PRO A 615 15.21 -3.96 20.37
N ARG A 616 16.38 -4.37 20.86
CA ARG A 616 17.68 -4.13 20.20
C ARG A 616 17.76 -4.60 18.75
N ASP A 617 17.11 -5.72 18.43
CA ASP A 617 17.17 -6.31 17.09
C ASP A 617 16.14 -5.61 16.18
N VAL A 618 14.92 -5.41 16.68
CA VAL A 618 13.82 -4.78 15.93
C VAL A 618 14.06 -3.29 15.68
N GLU A 619 14.48 -2.51 16.70
CA GLU A 619 14.80 -1.09 16.57
C GLU A 619 15.79 -0.84 15.43
N ARG A 620 16.90 -1.60 15.43
CA ARG A 620 17.92 -1.52 14.38
C ARG A 620 17.36 -1.95 13.02
N PHE A 621 16.64 -3.07 12.97
CA PHE A 621 16.08 -3.60 11.74
C PHE A 621 15.08 -2.62 11.10
N LEU A 622 14.25 -1.94 11.90
CA LEU A 622 13.30 -0.92 11.44
C LEU A 622 13.98 0.38 11.00
N ILE A 623 15.04 0.84 11.68
CA ILE A 623 15.87 1.98 11.21
C ILE A 623 16.36 1.71 9.77
N GLU A 624 16.92 0.53 9.55
CA GLU A 624 17.53 0.16 8.26
C GLU A 624 16.45 -0.09 7.20
N ASN A 625 15.35 -0.78 7.53
CA ASN A 625 14.43 -1.35 6.54
C ASN A 625 13.02 -0.73 6.49
N LEU A 626 12.49 -0.08 7.53
CA LEU A 626 11.12 0.45 7.49
C LEU A 626 11.04 1.73 6.63
N LYS A 627 10.20 1.69 5.60
CA LYS A 627 9.86 2.77 4.69
C LYS A 627 8.35 3.02 4.73
N TRP A 628 7.93 4.22 4.34
CA TRP A 628 6.51 4.58 4.25
C TRP A 628 6.24 5.53 3.09
N ARG A 629 4.99 5.53 2.61
CA ARG A 629 4.51 6.28 1.43
C ARG A 629 3.10 6.81 1.68
N VAL A 630 2.68 7.83 0.92
CA VAL A 630 1.35 8.45 1.05
C VAL A 630 0.70 8.63 -0.31
N GLN A 631 -0.58 8.26 -0.43
CA GLN A 631 -1.38 8.45 -1.64
C GLN A 631 -2.82 8.89 -1.29
N THR A 632 -3.38 9.84 -2.02
CA THR A 632 -4.83 10.13 -2.01
C THR A 632 -5.62 9.08 -2.80
N ILE A 633 -6.93 9.00 -2.59
CA ILE A 633 -7.79 8.02 -3.27
C ILE A 633 -7.96 8.24 -4.80
N ASP A 634 -7.68 9.45 -5.32
CA ASP A 634 -7.53 9.71 -6.78
C ASP A 634 -6.14 9.35 -7.34
N GLY A 635 -5.24 8.84 -6.49
CA GLY A 635 -3.93 8.31 -6.87
C GLY A 635 -2.78 9.30 -6.87
N LYS A 636 -2.98 10.54 -6.40
CA LYS A 636 -1.88 11.50 -6.24
C LYS A 636 -0.96 11.04 -5.10
N VAL A 637 0.28 10.69 -5.45
CA VAL A 637 1.37 10.47 -4.48
C VAL A 637 1.75 11.78 -3.82
N ILE A 638 2.07 11.72 -2.53
CA ILE A 638 2.46 12.85 -1.68
C ILE A 638 3.81 12.51 -1.04
N ASP A 639 4.73 13.48 -1.01
CA ASP A 639 5.93 13.36 -0.16
C ASP A 639 5.44 13.30 1.30
N PRO A 640 5.71 12.25 2.08
CA PRO A 640 5.10 12.12 3.39
C PRO A 640 5.52 13.22 4.39
N ARG A 641 6.56 14.00 4.08
CA ARG A 641 6.98 15.20 4.82
C ARG A 641 6.03 16.39 4.59
N ASP A 642 5.33 16.44 3.46
CA ASP A 642 4.34 17.47 3.12
C ASP A 642 2.98 17.29 3.83
N LEU A 643 2.78 16.17 4.56
CA LEU A 643 1.61 16.00 5.44
C LEU A 643 1.68 16.90 6.69
N ASP A 644 2.86 17.33 7.11
CA ASP A 644 3.12 17.97 8.40
C ASP A 644 2.84 19.49 8.40
N ARG A 645 1.70 19.91 7.80
CA ARG A 645 1.39 21.32 7.49
C ARG A 645 1.44 22.27 8.68
N HIS A 646 1.01 21.81 9.86
CA HIS A 646 1.06 22.59 11.11
C HIS A 646 2.07 22.03 12.13
N HIS A 647 3.05 21.24 11.68
CA HIS A 647 4.02 20.51 12.53
C HIS A 647 3.40 19.55 13.55
N THR A 648 2.21 19.04 13.22
CA THR A 648 1.38 18.18 14.06
C THR A 648 1.65 16.69 13.85
N MET A 649 2.05 16.23 12.66
CA MET A 649 2.16 14.80 12.34
C MET A 649 3.27 14.14 13.14
N LYS A 650 2.98 13.02 13.81
CA LYS A 650 3.97 12.21 14.53
C LYS A 650 3.76 10.74 14.21
N LEU A 651 4.85 10.08 13.80
CA LEU A 651 4.94 8.63 13.68
C LEU A 651 5.52 8.06 14.97
N GLY A 652 5.11 6.86 15.34
CA GLY A 652 5.51 6.13 16.53
C GLY A 652 5.75 4.67 16.23
N ILE A 653 6.55 4.02 17.06
CA ILE A 653 6.65 2.57 17.13
C ILE A 653 6.41 2.19 18.59
N SER A 654 5.46 1.29 18.82
CA SER A 654 5.21 0.72 20.14
C SER A 654 5.35 -0.80 20.13
N ARG A 655 5.70 -1.33 21.30
CA ARG A 655 5.83 -2.75 21.59
C ARG A 655 4.93 -3.09 22.76
N LYS A 656 3.98 -3.98 22.53
CA LYS A 656 3.17 -4.61 23.54
C LYS A 656 3.89 -5.86 24.06
N ILE A 657 3.98 -5.98 25.37
CA ILE A 657 4.35 -7.20 26.09
C ILE A 657 3.07 -7.67 26.79
N ALA A 658 2.64 -8.90 26.52
CA ALA A 658 1.44 -9.48 27.11
C ALA A 658 1.74 -10.85 27.73
N PRO A 659 1.06 -11.26 28.81
CA PRO A 659 1.07 -12.66 29.25
C PRO A 659 0.59 -13.58 28.13
N MET A 660 1.04 -14.82 28.13
CA MET A 660 0.56 -15.81 27.15
C MET A 660 -0.96 -16.04 27.28
N PRO A 661 -1.69 -16.33 26.18
CA PRO A 661 -3.14 -16.53 26.22
C PRO A 661 -3.57 -17.56 27.26
N GLY A 662 -4.42 -17.13 28.21
CA GLY A 662 -4.86 -17.95 29.35
C GLY A 662 -3.97 -17.88 30.60
N GLN A 663 -2.98 -16.98 30.65
CA GLN A 663 -2.18 -16.70 31.85
C GLN A 663 -2.51 -15.32 32.44
N ASP A 664 -2.48 -15.22 33.77
CA ASP A 664 -2.68 -13.97 34.50
C ASP A 664 -1.45 -13.05 34.42
N GLY A 665 -1.66 -11.75 34.19
CA GLY A 665 -0.59 -10.75 34.29
C GLY A 665 -0.98 -9.38 33.76
N GLU A 666 0.01 -8.48 33.66
CA GLU A 666 -0.16 -7.14 33.11
C GLU A 666 0.31 -7.04 31.66
N VAL A 667 -0.58 -6.61 30.76
CA VAL A 667 -0.18 -6.09 29.45
C VAL A 667 0.53 -4.75 29.66
N ARG A 668 1.68 -4.56 28.99
CA ARG A 668 2.52 -3.36 29.09
C ARG A 668 2.94 -2.90 27.71
N TYR A 669 2.89 -1.60 27.47
CA TYR A 669 3.35 -0.98 26.22
C TYR A 669 4.64 -0.20 26.48
N THR A 670 5.65 -0.38 25.61
CA THR A 670 6.84 0.47 25.54
C THR A 670 6.84 1.25 24.23
N PHE A 671 7.15 2.55 24.30
CA PHE A 671 7.28 3.43 23.14
C PHE A 671 8.75 3.59 22.78
N HIS A 672 9.08 3.54 21.50
CA HIS A 672 10.44 3.50 20.97
C HIS A 672 10.76 4.80 20.19
N PRO A 673 11.10 5.93 20.86
CA PRO A 673 11.30 7.23 20.23
C PRO A 673 12.58 7.32 19.38
N GLU A 674 13.64 6.61 19.77
CA GLU A 674 14.97 6.67 19.16
C GLU A 674 15.03 6.29 17.68
N ILE A 675 14.04 5.54 17.19
CA ILE A 675 13.99 5.10 15.78
C ILE A 675 13.16 6.06 14.89
N ILE A 676 12.36 6.95 15.49
CA ILE A 676 11.38 7.77 14.77
C ILE A 676 12.03 8.78 13.83
N ASP A 677 13.05 9.52 14.27
CA ASP A 677 13.71 10.52 13.44
C ASP A 677 14.31 9.90 12.16
N THR A 678 14.81 8.66 12.22
CA THR A 678 15.34 7.99 11.02
C THR A 678 14.24 7.38 10.15
N ILE A 679 13.16 6.82 10.74
CA ILE A 679 12.00 6.35 9.96
C ILE A 679 11.31 7.53 9.25
N ILE A 680 11.24 8.72 9.86
CA ILE A 680 10.76 9.94 9.19
C ILE A 680 11.72 10.33 8.05
N ASN A 681 13.04 10.29 8.23
CA ASN A 681 13.98 10.56 7.15
C ASN A 681 13.94 9.50 6.01
N ASN A 682 13.47 8.28 6.26
CA ASN A 682 13.22 7.25 5.24
C ASN A 682 12.00 7.56 4.31
N SER A 683 11.28 8.66 4.52
CA SER A 683 10.07 9.05 3.76
C SER A 683 10.37 9.77 2.43
N SER A 684 11.09 9.12 1.53
CA SER A 684 11.24 9.62 0.16
C SER A 684 10.04 9.22 -0.72
N PRO A 685 9.47 10.11 -1.56
CA PRO A 685 8.56 9.72 -2.64
C PRO A 685 9.30 9.03 -3.80
N GLU A 686 10.62 9.21 -3.90
CA GLU A 686 11.49 8.62 -4.93
C GLU A 686 12.22 7.37 -4.41
N MET A 687 12.49 6.43 -5.32
CA MET A 687 13.22 5.19 -5.07
C MET A 687 14.59 5.47 -4.42
N THR A 688 14.79 4.95 -3.21
CA THR A 688 15.91 5.33 -2.34
C THR A 688 16.59 4.10 -1.75
N SER A 689 17.68 3.65 -2.38
CA SER A 689 18.60 2.70 -1.77
C SER A 689 19.38 3.41 -0.66
N LEU A 690 19.05 3.08 0.59
CA LEU A 690 19.60 3.74 1.78
C LEU A 690 20.73 2.90 2.37
N THR A 691 21.97 3.38 2.24
CA THR A 691 23.12 2.80 2.92
C THR A 691 23.13 3.14 4.41
N THR A 692 23.61 2.20 5.23
CA THR A 692 23.39 2.14 6.68
C THR A 692 24.04 3.28 7.47
N HIS A 693 23.29 3.90 8.39
CA HIS A 693 23.79 4.87 9.36
C HIS A 693 24.29 4.18 10.65
N PRO A 694 25.54 4.40 11.11
CA PRO A 694 26.02 3.89 12.40
C PRO A 694 25.69 4.86 13.56
N LEU A 695 24.73 4.49 14.41
CA LEU A 695 24.43 5.23 15.65
C LEU A 695 25.51 4.99 16.72
N SER A 696 26.41 5.95 16.94
CA SER A 696 27.06 6.11 18.26
C SER A 696 27.59 7.52 18.53
N LYS A 697 27.09 8.14 19.60
CA LYS A 697 27.87 8.97 20.55
C LYS A 697 27.04 9.26 21.80
N GLN A 698 27.71 9.29 22.95
CA GLN A 698 27.08 9.43 24.26
C GLN A 698 26.81 10.89 24.61
N LEU A 699 25.76 11.11 25.43
CA LEU A 699 25.48 12.39 26.07
C LEU A 699 26.53 12.72 27.16
N THR A 700 27.06 13.93 27.13
CA THR A 700 27.55 14.64 28.33
C THR A 700 27.18 16.13 28.23
N PRO A 701 26.87 16.84 29.34
CA PRO A 701 26.07 18.07 29.26
C PRO A 701 26.79 19.38 29.60
N THR A 702 26.27 20.47 29.00
CA THR A 702 26.22 21.87 29.48
C THR A 702 27.51 22.64 29.82
N SER A 703 27.71 23.76 29.10
CA SER A 703 27.97 25.08 29.72
C SER A 703 27.48 26.22 28.81
N ASN A 704 26.93 27.29 29.39
CA ASN A 704 26.24 28.38 28.67
C ASN A 704 27.18 29.32 27.90
N GLN A 705 26.72 29.88 26.78
CA GLN A 705 26.85 31.31 26.49
C GLN A 705 25.77 31.82 25.51
N GLU A 706 25.60 33.14 25.45
CA GLU A 706 24.41 33.82 24.92
C GLU A 706 24.63 34.53 23.56
N ILE A 707 23.51 34.63 22.81
CA ILE A 707 23.16 35.70 21.85
C ILE A 707 24.14 36.00 20.70
N ALA A 708 23.73 35.62 19.48
CA ALA A 708 23.67 36.53 18.33
C ALA A 708 22.69 36.01 17.27
N MET A 709 21.81 36.87 16.73
CA MET A 709 21.14 36.59 15.45
C MET A 709 22.04 37.08 14.31
N ASP A 710 22.55 36.16 13.50
CA ASP A 710 23.09 36.50 12.17
C ASP A 710 22.69 35.42 11.15
N ARG A 711 22.58 35.81 9.88
CA ARG A 711 22.07 34.93 8.81
C ARG A 711 23.21 34.05 8.28
N PRO A 712 23.06 32.72 8.20
CA PRO A 712 24.13 31.85 7.74
C PRO A 712 24.60 32.20 6.33
N LYS A 713 25.87 32.64 6.21
CA LYS A 713 26.65 32.42 4.99
C LYS A 713 26.80 30.91 4.81
N GLY A 714 26.88 30.45 3.57
CA GLY A 714 26.93 29.02 3.25
C GLY A 714 28.06 28.32 4.00
N LEU A 715 27.76 27.21 4.67
CA LEU A 715 28.78 26.40 5.33
C LEU A 715 29.72 25.82 4.28
N ASP A 716 31.02 26.08 4.47
CA ASP A 716 32.04 25.14 4.01
C ASP A 716 31.79 23.79 4.71
N ARG A 717 31.87 22.71 3.94
CA ARG A 717 31.69 21.32 4.41
C ARG A 717 32.86 20.43 3.97
N THR A 718 33.98 21.01 3.57
CA THR A 718 35.16 20.27 3.06
C THR A 718 35.66 19.25 4.08
N ASP A 719 35.75 19.63 5.36
CA ASP A 719 36.12 18.70 6.44
C ASP A 719 35.09 17.57 6.62
N LEU A 720 33.79 17.88 6.53
CA LEU A 720 32.71 16.88 6.62
C LEU A 720 32.78 15.86 5.47
N TYR A 721 33.20 16.28 4.28
CA TYR A 721 33.43 15.36 3.15
C TYR A 721 34.75 14.60 3.29
N ALA A 722 35.79 15.21 3.85
CA ALA A 722 37.07 14.54 4.12
C ALA A 722 36.95 13.44 5.18
N ASP A 723 36.23 13.70 6.29
CA ASP A 723 35.92 12.70 7.31
C ASP A 723 35.11 11.53 6.74
N LYS A 724 34.11 11.82 5.89
CA LYS A 724 33.29 10.79 5.24
C LYS A 724 34.05 9.96 4.20
N LEU A 725 35.08 10.56 3.57
CA LEU A 725 36.02 9.85 2.70
C LEU A 725 36.97 8.95 3.52
N ALA A 726 37.40 9.40 4.71
CA ALA A 726 38.20 8.61 5.64
C ALA A 726 37.41 7.44 6.26
N GLU A 727 36.10 7.60 6.49
CA GLU A 727 35.20 6.56 6.97
C GLU A 727 35.03 5.43 5.93
N LEU A 728 34.81 5.77 4.65
CA LEU A 728 34.81 4.81 3.53
C LEU A 728 36.12 4.00 3.45
N VAL A 729 37.24 4.61 3.82
CA VAL A 729 38.60 4.02 3.88
C VAL A 729 38.79 3.09 5.11
N THR A 730 37.71 2.62 5.75
CA THR A 730 37.80 1.61 6.83
C THR A 730 36.93 0.36 6.64
N GLN A 731 36.24 0.21 5.50
CA GLN A 731 35.48 -1.03 5.23
C GLN A 731 36.41 -2.21 4.91
N ASN A 732 36.25 -3.29 5.67
CA ASN A 732 37.13 -4.46 5.60
C ASN A 732 36.75 -5.36 4.41
N VAL A 733 37.54 -5.32 3.32
CA VAL A 733 37.28 -6.09 2.10
C VAL A 733 37.29 -7.59 2.40
N SER A 734 36.14 -8.25 2.22
CA SER A 734 35.97 -9.68 2.50
C SER A 734 36.92 -10.55 1.69
N ASN A 735 37.74 -11.33 2.38
CA ASN A 735 38.77 -12.20 1.80
C ASN A 735 38.25 -13.66 1.77
N PRO A 736 38.37 -14.41 0.65
CA PRO A 736 39.09 -14.11 -0.59
C PRO A 736 38.24 -13.45 -1.68
N LEU A 737 38.93 -12.74 -2.58
CA LEU A 737 38.36 -12.15 -3.80
C LEU A 737 38.06 -13.24 -4.87
N PRO A 738 37.01 -13.08 -5.71
CA PRO A 738 36.76 -13.95 -6.85
C PRO A 738 37.94 -13.95 -7.84
N ALA A 739 38.37 -15.13 -8.28
CA ALA A 739 39.67 -15.32 -8.92
C ALA A 739 39.75 -14.99 -10.43
N GLU A 740 38.63 -14.65 -11.08
CA GLU A 740 38.48 -14.90 -12.52
C GLU A 740 38.76 -13.73 -13.49
N ASN A 741 39.07 -12.51 -13.00
CA ASN A 741 39.27 -11.33 -13.85
C ASN A 741 40.65 -10.63 -13.71
N ALA A 742 41.65 -11.30 -13.15
CA ALA A 742 42.98 -10.71 -12.88
C ALA A 742 44.01 -10.93 -14.02
N ILE A 743 43.86 -10.20 -15.14
CA ILE A 743 44.79 -10.21 -16.29
C ILE A 743 44.98 -8.75 -16.79
N ASN A 744 46.17 -8.12 -16.79
CA ASN A 744 47.52 -8.61 -16.49
C ASN A 744 48.38 -7.54 -15.75
N ALA A 745 48.11 -7.30 -14.46
CA ALA A 745 49.10 -6.66 -13.57
C ALA A 745 49.44 -7.61 -12.44
N ARG A 746 50.72 -8.01 -12.33
CA ARG A 746 51.18 -8.93 -11.27
C ARG A 746 51.31 -8.20 -9.93
N LEU A 747 50.20 -8.10 -9.21
CA LEU A 747 50.24 -8.04 -7.75
C LEU A 747 50.86 -9.35 -7.23
N THR A 748 51.89 -9.24 -6.40
CA THR A 748 52.61 -10.41 -5.86
C THR A 748 52.73 -10.33 -4.34
N GLY A 749 52.93 -11.47 -3.67
CA GLY A 749 53.03 -11.52 -2.21
C GLY A 749 51.75 -11.06 -1.49
N ILE A 750 50.58 -11.47 -2.01
CA ILE A 750 49.27 -11.28 -1.34
C ILE A 750 49.22 -12.25 -0.16
N ASP A 751 49.45 -11.74 1.04
CA ASP A 751 49.61 -12.53 2.28
C ASP A 751 48.29 -12.80 3.03
N GLY A 752 47.15 -12.63 2.35
CA GLY A 752 45.82 -12.78 2.94
C GLY A 752 45.38 -11.62 3.84
N THR A 753 46.17 -10.55 3.98
CA THR A 753 45.86 -9.37 4.82
C THR A 753 45.39 -8.15 4.00
N GLY A 754 44.96 -8.34 2.75
CA GLY A 754 44.64 -7.26 1.81
C GLY A 754 45.85 -6.46 1.31
N THR A 755 47.07 -6.92 1.59
CA THR A 755 48.34 -6.23 1.28
C THR A 755 49.07 -6.94 0.14
N ALA A 756 49.59 -6.19 -0.83
CA ALA A 756 50.25 -6.70 -2.04
C ALA A 756 51.50 -5.89 -2.43
N ILE A 757 52.41 -6.47 -3.19
CA ILE A 757 53.58 -5.80 -3.79
C ILE A 757 53.24 -5.38 -5.22
N LEU A 758 53.49 -4.11 -5.56
CA LEU A 758 53.31 -3.58 -6.92
C LEU A 758 54.57 -3.84 -7.77
N ALA A 759 54.50 -4.76 -8.73
CA ALA A 759 55.70 -5.30 -9.39
C ALA A 759 56.40 -4.37 -10.41
N SER A 760 55.84 -3.23 -10.81
CA SER A 760 56.52 -2.27 -11.69
C SER A 760 55.90 -0.86 -11.63
N LYS A 761 56.72 0.17 -11.89
CA LYS A 761 56.31 1.59 -11.91
C LYS A 761 56.78 2.24 -13.22
N ILE A 762 55.96 2.16 -14.26
CA ILE A 762 56.28 2.61 -15.63
C ILE A 762 56.26 4.15 -15.71
N LYS A 763 57.20 4.74 -16.46
CA LYS A 763 57.35 6.21 -16.62
C LYS A 763 57.39 6.73 -18.07
N THR A 764 57.25 5.86 -19.08
CA THR A 764 57.28 6.23 -20.51
C THR A 764 56.36 5.33 -21.33
N THR A 765 55.93 5.80 -22.51
CA THR A 765 54.92 5.19 -23.37
C THR A 765 55.49 4.28 -24.48
N SER A 766 54.76 3.21 -24.81
CA SER A 766 54.88 2.46 -26.08
C SER A 766 53.53 1.79 -26.42
N ASN A 767 53.36 1.31 -27.66
CA ASN A 767 52.03 1.16 -28.29
C ASN A 767 51.44 -0.26 -28.27
N ASP A 768 51.91 -1.15 -27.40
CA ASP A 768 51.48 -2.56 -27.36
C ASP A 768 50.51 -2.81 -26.18
N PHE A 769 49.24 -3.10 -26.48
CA PHE A 769 48.18 -3.17 -25.47
C PHE A 769 47.90 -4.58 -24.93
N GLY A 770 47.76 -4.70 -23.61
CA GLY A 770 47.46 -5.96 -22.91
C GLY A 770 46.95 -5.81 -21.48
N GLY A 771 46.16 -4.77 -21.21
CA GLY A 771 45.67 -4.41 -19.86
C GLY A 771 46.73 -3.67 -19.04
N PHE A 772 46.57 -2.35 -18.91
CA PHE A 772 47.48 -1.49 -18.15
C PHE A 772 46.82 -1.01 -16.85
N ALA A 773 47.65 -0.73 -15.84
CA ALA A 773 47.22 -0.32 -14.52
C ALA A 773 47.92 1.01 -14.14
N LEU A 774 47.16 2.09 -13.99
CA LEU A 774 47.68 3.44 -13.80
C LEU A 774 47.65 3.84 -12.32
N VAL A 775 48.82 4.16 -11.74
CA VAL A 775 48.94 4.66 -10.36
C VAL A 775 48.94 6.18 -10.35
N VAL A 776 47.85 6.80 -9.87
CA VAL A 776 47.68 8.25 -9.73
C VAL A 776 47.83 8.66 -8.26
N GLN A 777 48.46 9.81 -8.01
CA GLN A 777 48.63 10.41 -6.68
C GLN A 777 47.95 11.78 -6.69
N ASP A 778 46.76 11.88 -6.08
CA ASP A 778 45.84 13.01 -6.26
C ASP A 778 45.96 14.13 -5.20
N ASP A 779 46.59 13.87 -4.05
CA ASP A 779 46.73 14.86 -2.98
C ASP A 779 48.12 14.83 -2.32
N ALA A 780 48.79 15.98 -2.28
CA ALA A 780 50.08 16.19 -1.62
C ALA A 780 50.00 16.19 -0.07
N LYS A 781 48.79 16.24 0.50
CA LYS A 781 48.50 16.07 1.93
C LYS A 781 48.41 14.60 2.34
N TYR A 782 48.08 13.70 1.39
CA TYR A 782 47.86 12.27 1.61
C TYR A 782 48.78 11.40 0.75
N ASN A 783 50.09 11.71 0.75
CA ASN A 783 51.11 11.04 -0.09
C ASN A 783 51.21 9.51 0.03
N ASP A 784 50.64 8.91 1.07
CA ASP A 784 50.56 7.47 1.23
C ASP A 784 49.45 6.82 0.38
N PHE A 785 48.46 7.59 -0.10
CA PHE A 785 47.33 7.08 -0.86
C PHE A 785 47.52 7.26 -2.37
N HIS A 786 47.08 6.26 -3.13
CA HIS A 786 47.16 6.24 -4.59
C HIS A 786 45.93 5.56 -5.18
N TRP A 787 45.43 6.07 -6.31
CA TRP A 787 44.42 5.39 -7.11
C TRP A 787 45.11 4.46 -8.12
N LEU A 788 44.65 3.21 -8.22
CA LEU A 788 45.08 2.25 -9.22
C LEU A 788 43.91 1.89 -10.13
N GLN A 789 43.86 2.52 -11.31
CA GLN A 789 42.86 2.25 -12.34
C GLN A 789 43.29 1.07 -13.22
N PHE A 790 42.42 0.07 -13.34
CA PHE A 790 42.51 -0.99 -14.35
C PHE A 790 41.50 -0.74 -15.47
N ILE A 791 41.91 -1.00 -16.72
CA ILE A 791 41.00 -0.98 -17.88
C ILE A 791 41.09 -2.32 -18.59
N THR A 792 39.97 -3.04 -18.66
CA THR A 792 39.83 -4.29 -19.42
C THR A 792 38.71 -4.18 -20.45
N ARG A 793 38.83 -4.91 -21.55
CA ARG A 793 37.79 -5.03 -22.58
C ARG A 793 37.40 -6.50 -22.71
N GLN A 794 36.10 -6.76 -22.75
CA GLN A 794 35.56 -8.10 -22.88
C GLN A 794 34.57 -8.13 -24.04
N LEU A 795 34.71 -9.12 -24.93
CA LEU A 795 33.79 -9.35 -26.01
C LEU A 795 32.73 -10.35 -25.55
N VAL A 796 31.47 -9.97 -25.70
CA VAL A 796 30.29 -10.79 -25.36
C VAL A 796 29.52 -11.02 -26.65
N VAL A 797 29.23 -12.28 -26.97
CA VAL A 797 28.51 -12.68 -28.18
C VAL A 797 27.49 -13.74 -27.77
N ASP A 798 26.23 -13.53 -28.15
CA ASP A 798 25.08 -14.38 -27.81
C ASP A 798 25.00 -14.66 -26.29
N ASP A 799 25.06 -13.57 -25.51
CA ASP A 799 25.10 -13.49 -24.04
C ASP A 799 26.20 -14.32 -23.32
N ALA A 800 27.12 -14.92 -24.07
CA ALA A 800 28.29 -15.60 -23.54
C ALA A 800 29.55 -14.73 -23.63
N ALA A 801 30.22 -14.51 -22.50
CA ALA A 801 31.57 -13.94 -22.47
C ALA A 801 32.56 -14.93 -23.12
N LYS A 802 33.41 -14.44 -24.05
CA LYS A 802 34.42 -15.29 -24.71
C LYS A 802 35.79 -15.12 -24.05
N THR A 803 36.24 -16.17 -23.37
CA THR A 803 37.60 -16.27 -22.77
C THR A 803 38.47 -17.22 -23.58
N GLY A 804 39.73 -16.84 -23.84
CA GLY A 804 40.70 -17.66 -24.57
C GLY A 804 42.14 -17.42 -24.07
N SER A 805 43.00 -18.44 -24.20
CA SER A 805 44.37 -18.38 -23.69
C SER A 805 45.34 -17.75 -24.70
N LEU A 806 45.78 -16.52 -24.42
CA LEU A 806 46.79 -15.81 -25.22
C LEU A 806 48.21 -16.26 -24.84
N VAL A 807 48.93 -16.85 -25.80
CA VAL A 807 50.36 -17.19 -25.67
C VAL A 807 51.19 -16.16 -26.44
N ASN A 808 52.16 -15.54 -25.77
CA ASN A 808 52.97 -14.45 -26.32
C ASN A 808 54.08 -14.96 -27.26
N LYS A 809 54.11 -14.47 -28.50
CA LYS A 809 55.28 -14.53 -29.41
C LYS A 809 55.90 -13.14 -29.55
N ALA A 810 56.95 -12.87 -28.79
CA ALA A 810 57.64 -11.58 -28.79
C ALA A 810 58.57 -11.39 -30.02
N SER A 811 58.00 -11.03 -31.17
CA SER A 811 58.74 -10.31 -32.24
C SER A 811 57.89 -9.66 -33.34
N THR A 812 56.68 -10.15 -33.64
CA THR A 812 55.95 -9.74 -34.87
C THR A 812 54.42 -9.76 -34.67
N PRO A 813 53.67 -8.67 -34.97
CA PRO A 813 52.23 -8.61 -34.78
C PRO A 813 51.45 -9.18 -35.97
N ALA A 814 51.21 -10.49 -35.97
CA ALA A 814 50.20 -11.14 -36.80
C ALA A 814 49.64 -12.36 -36.06
N TYR A 815 48.30 -12.44 -35.96
CA TYR A 815 47.61 -13.56 -35.33
C TYR A 815 47.04 -14.51 -36.39
N GLN A 816 47.16 -15.81 -36.17
CA GLN A 816 46.48 -16.85 -36.92
C GLN A 816 45.74 -17.75 -35.93
N LEU A 817 44.44 -17.96 -36.14
CA LEU A 817 43.69 -19.02 -35.48
C LEU A 817 44.09 -20.36 -36.11
N VAL A 818 44.46 -21.33 -35.26
CA VAL A 818 44.75 -22.71 -35.63
C VAL A 818 44.18 -23.62 -34.54
N ASP A 819 43.42 -24.65 -34.93
CA ASP A 819 42.77 -25.56 -33.98
C ASP A 819 43.76 -26.59 -33.39
N ALA A 820 44.95 -26.73 -34.00
CA ALA A 820 46.05 -27.54 -33.49
C ALA A 820 47.42 -26.89 -33.79
N THR A 821 48.41 -27.18 -32.94
CA THR A 821 49.76 -26.56 -33.00
C THR A 821 50.62 -26.94 -34.20
N GLY A 822 50.13 -27.77 -35.13
CA GLY A 822 50.90 -28.33 -36.24
C GLY A 822 50.86 -27.56 -37.56
N GLU A 823 50.00 -26.55 -37.69
CA GLU A 823 49.63 -25.98 -39.01
C GLU A 823 50.44 -24.74 -39.44
N VAL A 824 51.36 -24.26 -38.60
CA VAL A 824 52.14 -23.05 -38.89
C VAL A 824 53.16 -23.31 -40.01
N LYS A 825 53.06 -22.57 -41.11
CA LYS A 825 54.08 -22.48 -42.17
C LYS A 825 54.51 -21.04 -42.37
N ASP A 826 55.81 -20.86 -42.55
CA ASP A 826 56.49 -19.57 -42.48
C ASP A 826 56.92 -19.10 -43.89
N PHE A 827 56.73 -17.81 -44.20
CA PHE A 827 57.23 -17.18 -45.43
C PHE A 827 57.47 -15.69 -45.23
N ALA A 828 58.60 -15.21 -45.77
CA ALA A 828 59.14 -13.88 -45.50
C ALA A 828 59.37 -13.05 -46.77
N SER A 829 59.64 -11.75 -46.55
CA SER A 829 60.12 -10.72 -47.51
C SER A 829 59.12 -10.22 -48.57
N GLY A 830 59.07 -8.89 -48.79
CA GLY A 830 58.47 -8.34 -50.01
C GLY A 830 57.68 -7.02 -50.00
N ALA A 831 58.06 -6.00 -49.22
CA ALA A 831 57.57 -4.60 -49.33
C ALA A 831 56.08 -4.30 -49.04
N GLY A 832 55.77 -3.03 -48.73
CA GLY A 832 54.39 -2.49 -48.81
C GLY A 832 53.51 -2.56 -47.55
N ALA A 833 53.98 -2.11 -46.39
CA ALA A 833 53.11 -1.89 -45.23
C ALA A 833 52.26 -0.61 -45.42
N SER A 834 50.95 -0.73 -45.60
CA SER A 834 50.05 0.44 -45.65
C SER A 834 48.62 0.20 -45.08
N ASN A 835 48.54 0.23 -43.74
CA ASN A 835 47.48 0.90 -42.97
C ASN A 835 46.05 0.28 -42.91
N TRP A 836 45.24 0.84 -42.00
CA TRP A 836 43.81 0.61 -41.71
C TRP A 836 43.39 -0.74 -41.07
N ASN A 837 43.49 -0.74 -39.73
CA ASN A 837 42.41 -1.02 -38.77
C ASN A 837 41.68 -2.37 -38.75
N THR A 838 41.53 -2.90 -37.53
CA THR A 838 41.11 -4.28 -37.25
C THR A 838 39.73 -4.41 -36.57
N CYS A 839 39.03 -5.48 -36.97
CA CYS A 839 37.95 -6.18 -36.25
C CYS A 839 36.50 -5.65 -36.35
N TRP A 840 35.88 -5.86 -37.53
CA TRP A 840 34.47 -6.28 -37.68
C TRP A 840 34.31 -7.15 -38.93
N GLY A 841 33.46 -8.19 -38.87
CA GLY A 841 33.11 -9.00 -40.04
C GLY A 841 32.73 -10.45 -39.76
N VAL A 842 31.42 -10.71 -39.57
CA VAL A 842 30.73 -11.96 -39.94
C VAL A 842 29.41 -11.55 -40.59
N ASP A 843 28.93 -12.32 -41.56
CA ASP A 843 27.76 -11.98 -42.39
C ASP A 843 26.41 -12.21 -41.67
N SER A 844 25.36 -11.50 -42.09
CA SER A 844 24.05 -11.48 -41.43
C SER A 844 22.90 -11.75 -42.41
N ALA A 845 22.34 -12.96 -42.40
CA ALA A 845 21.20 -13.31 -43.25
C ALA A 845 20.26 -14.36 -42.63
N LEU A 846 19.27 -13.92 -41.83
CA LEU A 846 17.86 -14.39 -41.81
C LEU A 846 17.09 -13.80 -40.59
N THR A 847 15.80 -13.47 -40.79
CA THR A 847 14.76 -13.17 -39.76
C THR A 847 15.16 -12.31 -38.54
N LYS A 848 14.78 -11.03 -38.37
CA LYS A 848 13.74 -10.14 -38.93
C LYS A 848 12.28 -10.41 -38.50
N GLY A 849 11.81 -9.66 -37.49
CA GLY A 849 10.42 -9.16 -37.39
C GLY A 849 9.56 -9.58 -36.18
N TRP A 850 9.57 -8.79 -35.09
CA TRP A 850 8.31 -8.26 -34.50
C TRP A 850 8.47 -7.12 -33.45
N PHE A 851 9.65 -6.92 -32.86
CA PHE A 851 9.93 -5.82 -31.92
C PHE A 851 10.77 -4.71 -32.60
N ALA A 852 10.29 -3.46 -32.66
CA ALA A 852 11.02 -2.40 -33.39
C ALA A 852 10.70 -0.91 -33.06
N ASP A 853 9.82 -0.55 -32.10
CA ASP A 853 9.28 0.83 -32.01
C ASP A 853 9.42 1.56 -30.66
N THR A 854 10.66 1.94 -30.34
CA THR A 854 11.00 3.17 -29.59
C THR A 854 11.84 4.09 -30.49
N TYR A 855 12.07 5.34 -30.06
CA TYR A 855 12.79 6.37 -30.83
C TYR A 855 13.62 7.27 -29.91
N GLU A 856 14.90 7.46 -30.22
CA GLU A 856 15.84 8.31 -29.48
C GLU A 856 16.37 9.45 -30.36
N PHE A 857 16.64 10.60 -29.74
CA PHE A 857 17.15 11.80 -30.41
C PHE A 857 18.40 12.33 -29.69
N ALA A 858 19.38 12.81 -30.47
CA ALA A 858 20.60 13.42 -29.96
C ALA A 858 20.83 14.80 -30.60
N LYS A 859 21.37 15.76 -29.83
CA LYS A 859 21.96 16.98 -30.38
C LYS A 859 23.44 16.74 -30.66
N SER A 860 23.87 17.05 -31.87
CA SER A 860 25.20 16.72 -32.38
C SER A 860 26.03 17.98 -32.66
N ASP A 861 26.50 18.64 -31.60
CA ASP A 861 27.56 19.67 -31.70
C ASP A 861 28.95 19.00 -31.81
N ASP A 862 29.98 19.75 -32.20
CA ASP A 862 31.28 19.24 -32.68
C ASP A 862 32.20 18.53 -31.64
N LEU A 863 31.67 18.19 -30.46
CA LEU A 863 32.36 17.45 -29.38
C LEU A 863 31.57 16.21 -28.88
N LYS A 864 30.68 15.64 -29.72
CA LYS A 864 29.85 14.44 -29.47
C LYS A 864 30.53 13.46 -28.49
N ILE A 865 29.94 13.10 -27.33
CA ILE A 865 28.52 12.99 -26.97
C ILE A 865 28.24 13.67 -25.62
N THR A 866 27.09 14.34 -25.49
CA THR A 866 26.57 14.84 -24.21
C THR A 866 25.09 14.49 -24.05
N ALA A 867 24.79 13.62 -23.07
CA ALA A 867 23.45 13.15 -22.65
C ALA A 867 22.60 12.38 -23.68
N ILE A 868 21.83 11.41 -23.16
CA ILE A 868 20.64 10.84 -23.80
C ILE A 868 19.44 11.35 -22.96
N LEU A 869 18.33 11.67 -23.62
CA LEU A 869 17.10 12.14 -22.99
C LEU A 869 15.98 11.11 -23.20
N ASP A 870 15.43 10.58 -22.11
CA ASP A 870 14.29 9.67 -22.13
C ASP A 870 13.05 10.28 -21.44
N PRO A 871 12.12 10.86 -22.22
CA PRO A 871 10.77 11.16 -21.78
C PRO A 871 9.69 10.44 -22.64
N PRO A 872 8.50 10.15 -22.09
CA PRO A 872 7.49 9.32 -22.76
C PRO A 872 6.87 9.94 -24.01
N SER A 873 6.46 9.06 -24.92
CA SER A 873 6.02 9.27 -26.30
C SER A 873 5.02 10.42 -26.56
N VAL A 874 5.27 11.25 -27.59
CA VAL A 874 4.26 11.77 -28.55
C VAL A 874 4.91 12.47 -29.76
N LEU A 875 4.39 12.19 -30.97
CA LEU A 875 4.51 12.88 -32.28
C LEU A 875 5.89 13.41 -32.78
N MET A 876 6.26 12.99 -34.01
CA MET A 876 7.48 13.44 -34.70
C MET A 876 7.53 14.96 -34.97
N GLY A 877 8.73 15.55 -34.85
CA GLY A 877 9.06 16.88 -35.38
C GLY A 877 8.58 18.07 -34.55
N LYS A 878 7.96 17.84 -33.38
CA LYS A 878 7.41 18.89 -32.52
C LYS A 878 7.90 18.77 -31.08
N ILE A 879 7.96 19.90 -30.37
CA ILE A 879 8.25 20.00 -28.93
C ILE A 879 7.18 20.86 -28.21
N PRO A 880 6.89 20.63 -26.92
CA PRO A 880 5.86 21.38 -26.19
C PRO A 880 6.19 22.88 -26.01
N GLY A 881 5.17 23.73 -26.10
CA GLY A 881 5.25 25.14 -25.74
C GLY A 881 5.11 25.40 -24.23
N SER A 882 5.42 26.63 -23.79
CA SER A 882 5.35 27.07 -22.39
C SER A 882 3.92 27.25 -21.83
N LEU A 883 2.90 26.92 -22.62
CA LEU A 883 1.51 26.76 -22.21
C LEU A 883 1.01 25.42 -22.80
N GLN A 884 0.34 24.59 -21.99
CA GLN A 884 0.12 23.15 -22.21
C GLN A 884 -0.83 22.77 -23.38
N LYS A 885 -1.00 23.61 -24.41
CA LYS A 885 -1.87 23.34 -25.58
C LYS A 885 -1.26 23.72 -26.94
N GLU A 886 -0.01 24.16 -27.01
CA GLU A 886 0.68 24.43 -28.29
C GLU A 886 1.97 23.60 -28.44
N TYR A 887 2.27 23.25 -29.69
CA TYR A 887 3.44 22.47 -30.10
C TYR A 887 4.25 23.25 -31.13
N LYS A 888 5.55 23.47 -30.85
CA LYS A 888 6.49 24.19 -31.72
C LYS A 888 7.33 23.21 -32.52
N ASP A 889 7.84 23.64 -33.67
CA ASP A 889 8.77 22.85 -34.48
C ASP A 889 10.09 22.59 -33.75
N ALA A 890 10.67 21.42 -33.98
CA ALA A 890 11.96 21.05 -33.42
C ALA A 890 13.09 21.94 -33.99
N PRO A 891 14.09 22.36 -33.18
CA PRO A 891 15.22 23.13 -33.66
C PRO A 891 16.09 22.38 -34.68
N ASP A 892 16.65 23.12 -35.64
CA ASP A 892 17.67 22.60 -36.56
C ASP A 892 18.89 22.06 -35.80
N GLY A 893 19.44 20.93 -36.26
CA GLY A 893 20.62 20.28 -35.65
C GLY A 893 20.32 19.12 -34.68
N LEU A 894 19.04 18.75 -34.49
CA LEU A 894 18.66 17.49 -33.82
C LEU A 894 18.63 16.33 -34.82
N VAL A 895 19.11 15.15 -34.38
CA VAL A 895 19.24 13.96 -35.23
C VAL A 895 18.50 12.77 -34.61
N ASN A 896 17.78 12.01 -35.42
CA ASN A 896 17.02 10.82 -35.01
C ASN A 896 17.93 9.58 -35.11
N MET A 897 18.32 9.03 -33.95
CA MET A 897 19.30 7.95 -33.86
C MET A 897 18.82 6.66 -34.56
N LYS A 898 17.51 6.42 -34.59
CA LYS A 898 16.92 5.25 -35.26
C LYS A 898 17.03 5.32 -36.79
N THR A 899 17.07 6.53 -37.37
CA THR A 899 17.17 6.73 -38.82
C THR A 899 18.61 6.69 -39.32
N GLU A 900 19.58 7.09 -38.49
CA GLU A 900 21.01 7.11 -38.83
C GLU A 900 21.75 5.76 -38.61
N LEU A 901 21.17 4.85 -37.80
CA LEU A 901 21.82 3.63 -37.32
C LEU A 901 21.15 2.33 -37.81
N ALA A 902 20.61 2.33 -39.03
CA ALA A 902 19.81 1.22 -39.55
C ALA A 902 20.55 -0.14 -39.62
N ASP A 903 20.00 -1.15 -38.93
CA ASP A 903 20.13 -2.60 -39.13
C ASP A 903 21.54 -3.21 -39.39
N SER A 904 22.46 -3.28 -38.40
CA SER A 904 23.29 -4.50 -38.11
C SER A 904 24.31 -4.42 -36.94
N GLN A 905 24.27 -5.47 -36.08
CA GLN A 905 25.31 -6.13 -35.23
C GLN A 905 26.48 -5.37 -34.52
N GLY A 906 26.75 -5.71 -33.24
CA GLY A 906 28.12 -5.64 -32.67
C GLY A 906 28.36 -5.10 -31.24
N ILE A 907 27.82 -5.72 -30.16
CA ILE A 907 28.04 -5.21 -28.78
C ILE A 907 29.48 -5.43 -28.27
N SER A 908 30.14 -4.35 -27.85
CA SER A 908 31.41 -4.33 -27.12
C SER A 908 31.23 -3.83 -25.69
N ARG A 909 32.00 -4.37 -24.72
CA ARG A 909 32.04 -3.88 -23.34
C ARG A 909 33.47 -3.54 -22.89
N ALA A 910 33.60 -2.43 -22.16
CA ALA A 910 34.80 -2.05 -21.42
C ALA A 910 34.46 -1.95 -19.93
N TYR A 911 35.30 -2.57 -19.11
CA TYR A 911 35.20 -2.55 -17.65
C TYR A 911 36.38 -1.75 -17.09
N PHE A 912 36.06 -0.83 -16.20
CA PHE A 912 37.01 -0.02 -15.45
C PHE A 912 36.89 -0.42 -13.98
N SER A 913 38.02 -0.65 -13.33
CA SER A 913 38.07 -0.98 -11.90
C SER A 913 39.10 -0.10 -11.21
N ASP A 914 38.61 0.87 -10.44
CA ASP A 914 39.42 1.87 -9.75
C ASP A 914 39.60 1.47 -8.29
N TYR A 915 40.84 1.17 -7.91
CA TYR A 915 41.19 0.73 -6.57
C TYR A 915 41.86 1.85 -5.80
N LEU A 916 41.30 2.27 -4.66
CA LEU A 916 42.00 3.14 -3.73
C LEU A 916 43.00 2.29 -2.94
N LEU A 917 44.28 2.62 -3.03
CA LEU A 917 45.38 1.97 -2.34
C LEU A 917 45.96 2.89 -1.27
N LYS A 918 46.47 2.30 -0.19
CA LYS A 918 47.43 2.96 0.70
C LYS A 918 48.74 2.21 0.74
N LYS A 919 49.85 2.93 0.64
CA LYS A 919 51.20 2.46 0.93
C LYS A 919 51.31 2.08 2.40
N VAL A 920 51.91 0.93 2.69
CA VAL A 920 52.02 0.39 4.06
C VAL A 920 53.48 0.31 4.52
N ASP A 921 54.36 -0.23 3.68
CA ASP A 921 55.82 -0.25 3.87
C ASP A 921 56.51 -0.56 2.52
N GLY A 922 57.74 -0.09 2.29
CA GLY A 922 58.51 -0.36 1.07
C GLY A 922 57.75 -0.04 -0.22
N ASP A 923 57.59 -1.03 -1.11
CA ASP A 923 56.70 -1.00 -2.29
C ASP A 923 55.44 -1.88 -2.09
N ARG A 924 55.00 -2.04 -0.84
CA ARG A 924 53.77 -2.76 -0.47
C ARG A 924 52.61 -1.80 -0.26
N TYR A 925 51.48 -2.13 -0.88
CA TYR A 925 50.25 -1.36 -0.86
C TYR A 925 49.08 -2.25 -0.41
N ARG A 926 48.17 -1.70 0.39
CA ARG A 926 46.91 -2.34 0.79
C ARG A 926 45.76 -1.72 0.02
N ILE A 927 44.80 -2.55 -0.41
CA ILE A 927 43.56 -2.10 -1.06
C ILE A 927 42.60 -1.61 0.03
N TYR A 928 41.98 -0.45 -0.20
CA TYR A 928 41.09 0.25 0.74
C TYR A 928 39.69 0.52 0.17
N ALA A 929 39.54 0.66 -1.14
CA ALA A 929 38.24 0.66 -1.82
C ALA A 929 38.39 0.12 -3.25
N ARG A 930 37.26 -0.27 -3.87
CA ARG A 930 37.14 -0.60 -5.30
C ARG A 930 35.86 0.03 -5.84
N PHE A 931 35.95 0.64 -7.00
CA PHE A 931 34.81 1.15 -7.78
C PHE A 931 34.83 0.50 -9.16
N ASP A 932 33.70 -0.05 -9.60
CA ASP A 932 33.56 -0.67 -10.93
C ASP A 932 32.62 0.16 -11.81
N LEU A 933 33.03 0.41 -13.05
CA LEU A 933 32.24 1.08 -14.09
C LEU A 933 32.25 0.24 -15.37
N THR A 934 31.09 0.12 -16.03
CA THR A 934 30.94 -0.61 -17.30
C THR A 934 30.43 0.31 -18.39
N LEU A 935 31.16 0.39 -19.50
CA LEU A 935 30.68 1.03 -20.74
C LEU A 935 30.33 -0.05 -21.76
N THR A 936 29.12 0.02 -22.30
CA THR A 936 28.61 -0.88 -23.36
C THR A 936 28.28 -0.04 -24.58
N TRP A 937 28.78 -0.41 -25.76
CA TRP A 937 28.47 0.28 -27.00
C TRP A 937 28.53 -0.65 -28.22
N ASN A 938 27.95 -0.21 -29.32
CA ASN A 938 27.96 -0.89 -30.62
C ASN A 938 28.72 0.02 -31.62
N ALA A 939 29.64 -0.52 -32.42
CA ALA A 939 30.63 0.29 -33.14
C ALA A 939 30.90 -0.18 -34.57
N ARG A 940 31.10 0.77 -35.50
CA ARG A 940 31.54 0.51 -36.87
C ARG A 940 33.04 0.73 -37.02
N GLU A 941 33.66 0.20 -38.07
CA GLU A 941 35.07 0.49 -38.38
C GLU A 941 35.34 1.96 -38.73
N ALA A 942 34.40 2.61 -39.41
CA ALA A 942 34.58 3.94 -39.98
C ALA A 942 34.88 5.01 -38.92
N ASP A 943 34.28 4.88 -37.73
CA ASP A 943 34.36 5.88 -36.67
C ASP A 943 35.71 5.86 -35.91
N LYS A 944 36.56 4.84 -36.14
CA LYS A 944 37.86 4.66 -35.45
C LYS A 944 38.99 5.62 -35.87
N LYS A 945 38.78 6.46 -36.90
CA LYS A 945 39.81 7.35 -37.46
C LYS A 945 39.80 8.79 -36.92
N ASN A 946 38.70 9.23 -36.31
CA ASN A 946 38.43 10.67 -36.13
C ASN A 946 38.89 11.27 -34.77
N PHE A 947 39.75 10.57 -34.04
CA PHE A 947 40.18 10.96 -32.68
C PHE A 947 41.70 11.03 -32.59
N THR A 948 42.22 12.19 -32.17
CA THR A 948 43.65 12.43 -31.94
C THR A 948 43.85 12.93 -30.51
N LEU A 949 44.78 12.33 -29.76
CA LEU A 949 45.06 12.72 -28.38
C LEU A 949 46.07 13.88 -28.33
N ASN A 950 45.77 14.91 -27.53
CA ASN A 950 46.74 15.95 -27.14
C ASN A 950 46.92 15.91 -25.62
N THR A 951 48.17 15.89 -25.14
CA THR A 951 48.51 15.99 -23.72
C THR A 951 48.61 17.44 -23.29
N LEU A 952 47.87 17.84 -22.24
CA LEU A 952 48.05 19.11 -21.55
C LEU A 952 49.10 19.01 -20.44
N ALA A 953 49.79 20.12 -20.16
CA ALA A 953 50.81 20.22 -19.11
C ALA A 953 50.19 20.53 -17.74
N SER A 954 50.92 20.20 -16.67
CA SER A 954 50.46 20.29 -15.28
C SER A 954 50.69 21.66 -14.64
N THR A 955 49.69 22.16 -13.90
CA THR A 955 49.88 23.09 -12.77
C THR A 955 48.93 22.76 -11.62
N GLU A 956 49.52 22.37 -10.48
CA GLU A 956 49.03 22.42 -9.09
C GLU A 956 47.58 21.98 -8.73
N THR A 957 47.49 20.74 -8.24
CA THR A 957 46.68 20.29 -7.07
C THR A 957 45.36 21.04 -6.74
N ASN A 958 44.24 20.55 -7.30
CA ASN A 958 42.92 20.33 -6.62
C ASN A 958 41.81 19.89 -7.62
N ALA A 959 42.15 19.13 -8.66
CA ALA A 959 41.36 19.09 -9.89
C ALA A 959 40.02 18.33 -9.82
N LEU A 960 39.98 17.12 -9.25
CA LEU A 960 38.89 16.18 -9.54
C LEU A 960 37.50 16.63 -9.02
N LEU A 961 37.45 17.22 -7.82
CA LEU A 961 36.19 17.75 -7.27
C LEU A 961 35.80 19.08 -7.93
N ALA A 962 36.77 19.93 -8.28
CA ALA A 962 36.53 21.19 -8.98
C ALA A 962 35.91 20.97 -10.37
N CYS A 963 36.42 19.99 -11.14
CA CYS A 963 35.85 19.60 -12.43
C CYS A 963 34.37 19.20 -12.33
N HIS A 964 34.00 18.38 -11.34
CA HIS A 964 32.61 17.96 -11.15
C HIS A 964 31.71 19.11 -10.65
N MET A 965 32.20 19.98 -9.75
CA MET A 965 31.39 21.09 -9.22
C MET A 965 31.21 22.23 -10.23
N ALA A 966 32.20 22.52 -11.09
CA ALA A 966 32.10 23.55 -12.12
C ALA A 966 31.06 23.21 -13.21
N ALA A 967 30.90 21.92 -13.53
CA ALA A 967 29.92 21.46 -14.51
C ALA A 967 28.45 21.67 -14.08
N LEU A 968 28.18 21.78 -12.78
CA LEU A 968 26.82 21.74 -12.20
C LEU A 968 26.22 23.11 -11.84
N ARG A 969 26.94 24.23 -12.05
CA ARG A 969 26.54 25.54 -11.46
C ARG A 969 26.61 26.78 -12.36
N HIS A 970 26.96 26.67 -13.63
CA HIS A 970 27.08 27.87 -14.48
C HIS A 970 25.78 28.26 -15.20
N VAL A 971 25.41 29.53 -15.07
CA VAL A 971 24.46 30.24 -15.94
C VAL A 971 25.19 31.45 -16.54
N THR A 972 24.98 31.73 -17.83
CA THR A 972 25.52 32.92 -18.53
C THR A 972 24.57 33.38 -19.62
N THR A 973 24.30 34.69 -19.67
CA THR A 973 23.48 35.36 -20.68
C THR A 973 24.32 35.98 -21.81
N PRO A 974 23.72 36.34 -22.97
CA PRO A 974 24.46 36.88 -24.11
C PRO A 974 24.97 38.32 -23.91
N GLY A 975 26.00 38.71 -24.66
CA GLY A 975 26.48 40.09 -24.84
C GLY A 975 26.43 40.52 -26.32
N ASP A 976 26.28 41.82 -26.56
CA ASP A 976 25.80 42.41 -27.82
C ASP A 976 26.89 42.99 -28.75
N GLY A 977 27.81 42.11 -29.15
CA GLY A 977 28.40 42.10 -30.50
C GLY A 977 29.28 43.26 -30.98
N THR A 978 29.60 44.28 -30.18
CA THR A 978 30.27 45.52 -30.68
C THR A 978 31.49 46.03 -29.88
N ALA A 979 32.28 45.17 -29.23
CA ALA A 979 33.65 45.52 -28.82
C ALA A 979 34.58 44.30 -28.62
N GLY A 980 35.62 44.17 -29.47
CA GLY A 980 36.79 43.31 -29.25
C GLY A 980 36.57 41.80 -29.31
N ASN A 981 37.23 41.11 -30.24
CA ASN A 981 37.14 39.64 -30.36
C ASN A 981 38.01 38.89 -29.33
N GLU A 982 37.92 39.26 -28.05
CA GLU A 982 38.31 38.37 -26.96
C GLU A 982 37.10 37.46 -26.67
N SER A 983 37.11 36.25 -27.23
CA SER A 983 36.00 35.31 -27.08
C SER A 983 35.83 34.88 -25.62
N PHE A 984 34.63 34.40 -25.27
CA PHE A 984 34.34 33.75 -23.98
C PHE A 984 35.35 32.64 -23.65
N GLU A 985 35.88 31.99 -24.69
CA GLU A 985 37.02 31.07 -24.70
C GLU A 985 38.26 31.64 -23.97
N THR A 986 38.71 32.85 -24.34
CA THR A 986 39.91 33.49 -23.79
C THR A 986 39.69 33.99 -22.36
N PHE A 987 38.47 34.41 -22.01
CA PHE A 987 38.13 34.76 -20.62
C PHE A 987 38.03 33.52 -19.71
N ARG A 988 37.41 32.44 -20.20
CA ARG A 988 37.29 31.15 -19.49
C ARG A 988 38.66 30.48 -19.30
N SER A 989 39.56 30.59 -20.27
CA SER A 989 40.94 30.05 -20.25
C SER A 989 41.92 30.87 -19.39
N LYS A 990 41.42 31.69 -18.46
CA LYS A 990 42.19 32.46 -17.47
C LYS A 990 41.72 32.23 -16.02
N ILE A 991 40.74 31.35 -15.83
CA ILE A 991 40.04 31.10 -14.55
C ILE A 991 39.81 29.58 -14.34
N ILE A 992 39.73 28.81 -15.44
CA ILE A 992 40.31 27.45 -15.48
C ILE A 992 41.83 27.59 -15.61
#